data_AF-A0A0Q6W8G5-F1
#
_entry.id   AF-A0A0Q6W8G5-F1
#
_cell.length_a   1.000
_cell.length_b   1.000
_cell.length_c   1.000
_cell.angle_alpha   90.00
_cell.angle_beta   90.00
_cell.angle_gamma   90.00
#
_symmetry.space_group_name_H-M   'P 1'
#
loop_
_entity.id
_entity.type
_entity.pdbx_description
1 polymer ?
#
loop_
_entity_poly.entity_id
_entity_poly.type
_entity_poly.pdbx_seq_one_letter_code
_entity_poly.pdbx_strand_id
1 'polypeptide(L)'
;MKLRRTASAAMAAFALSSLSATCLLAVPAPALAAINASQLGAAYDAGKTSVNFRIYSSRATRIELYLYSSATGTAEKARLGLTKGSGNVWSANVTAAALAGYGITGTVYYGYRAWGPNWPYNAAWTKGSATGFISDVDAAGNRFNPNKLLSDPYARELSHDPTTPTMSNATIYASGALYRNIDSGSSAPKGMVLAGDTQSIGTKPTRALKDDIIYEAHVRGLTQNDTGIAAAYRGTYKGAGLKAAYLASLGVTAIEFLPVQETQNDTNDADPTSTTGDNYWGYMTLNYFAPDRRYAADKTPGGPTREFKEMVKAFHDQGIKVLIDVVYNHTGEGGAWSGSDTTTYNVQSMRGLDNPTYYSLTSDMQSSWDNTGVGGNYNTRNPIAQNLIVDSLAYWRDTLGVDGYRFDLASVLGNTCEHGCFNFLKTDSGNALNRIVAELPPRPAGGGSGVDLIAEPWAIGGNSYQVGGFPAGWSEWNGLYRDMVRASQNQLGSVTVTTGSMATRFAGSSDLYGDDGRKPWNSVNFITAHDGFTLKDLYGCNSKNNTQPWPYGVSDGGEDNNHSWDQGSIAADQRKAARNGMALMMLSAGVPMVVGGDEALRSLNCNNNPYNLDSGANWQGWSWTTDQSNFQNFSKGMIAFRKAHPALRPANFYSAVDNNGNVMEQLRWFKPNGQVADAAYFNDTANHAIGWRIDGSEFGDSASAIYVAYNAWSAQVNFVLPWPGAGKTWYRVTDSCGWAEGAAQVRAPGSEDLIGGENTSYGLCGRGALLLIAK
;
A
#
# COMPACT_ATOMS: atom_id res chain seq x y z
N MET A 1 10.73 -31.64 -81.92
CA MET A 1 11.24 -31.03 -83.17
C MET A 1 10.86 -29.54 -83.17
N LYS A 2 11.87 -28.70 -82.96
CA LYS A 2 12.04 -27.26 -83.28
C LYS A 2 10.87 -26.24 -83.35
N LEU A 3 11.09 -25.18 -82.55
CA LEU A 3 11.11 -23.72 -82.85
C LEU A 3 9.79 -22.90 -82.86
N ARG A 4 9.66 -21.91 -81.94
CA ARG A 4 9.94 -20.44 -82.07
C ARG A 4 8.84 -19.70 -82.89
N ARG A 5 8.30 -18.53 -82.51
CA ARG A 5 8.95 -17.30 -81.97
C ARG A 5 7.89 -16.23 -81.58
N THR A 6 8.17 -15.51 -80.48
CA THR A 6 8.03 -14.05 -80.18
C THR A 6 6.67 -13.32 -80.04
N ALA A 7 6.36 -12.96 -78.77
CA ALA A 7 6.13 -11.63 -78.11
C ALA A 7 5.83 -10.36 -78.95
N SER A 8 5.01 -9.37 -78.52
CA SER A 8 5.18 -8.53 -77.29
C SER A 8 3.98 -7.64 -76.89
N ALA A 9 3.85 -7.41 -75.56
CA ALA A 9 3.56 -6.16 -74.78
C ALA A 9 2.27 -5.32 -75.02
N ALA A 10 1.56 -4.73 -74.03
CA ALA A 10 1.68 -4.59 -72.56
C ALA A 10 0.38 -4.01 -71.96
N MET A 11 -0.03 -4.42 -70.74
CA MET A 11 -0.64 -3.54 -69.70
C MET A 11 -0.86 -4.32 -68.38
N ALA A 12 -0.67 -3.61 -67.26
CA ALA A 12 -1.03 -3.94 -65.87
C ALA A 12 -0.13 -4.93 -65.08
N ALA A 13 0.66 -4.36 -64.17
CA ALA A 13 1.43 -5.01 -63.11
C ALA A 13 1.27 -4.12 -61.85
N PHE A 14 1.16 -4.57 -60.60
CA PHE A 14 1.56 -5.80 -59.94
C PHE A 14 0.64 -6.02 -58.72
N ALA A 15 0.05 -7.21 -58.62
CA ALA A 15 -0.37 -7.82 -57.36
C ALA A 15 -0.02 -9.32 -57.47
N LEU A 16 0.40 -9.92 -56.35
CA LEU A 16 0.85 -11.29 -56.13
C LEU A 16 2.36 -11.57 -56.27
N SER A 17 3.03 -11.61 -55.13
CA SER A 17 3.99 -12.63 -54.64
C SER A 17 4.55 -12.07 -53.33
N SER A 18 4.67 -12.77 -52.20
CA SER A 18 5.00 -14.16 -51.95
C SER A 18 4.55 -14.55 -50.53
N LEU A 19 3.95 -15.72 -50.36
CA LEU A 19 3.84 -16.38 -49.06
C LEU A 19 5.23 -16.89 -48.69
N SER A 20 5.89 -16.21 -47.75
CA SER A 20 7.06 -16.73 -47.04
C SER A 20 6.60 -17.17 -45.65
N ALA A 21 6.38 -18.48 -45.49
CA ALA A 21 6.13 -19.11 -44.21
C ALA A 21 7.36 -18.92 -43.30
N THR A 22 7.30 -17.92 -42.42
CA THR A 22 8.23 -17.80 -41.29
C THR A 22 7.66 -18.69 -40.18
N CYS A 23 8.21 -19.90 -40.06
CA CYS A 23 8.12 -20.68 -38.82
C CYS A 23 8.80 -19.86 -37.72
N LEU A 24 8.01 -19.04 -37.01
CA LEU A 24 8.36 -18.53 -35.70
C LEU A 24 8.52 -19.76 -34.79
N LEU A 25 9.77 -20.17 -34.58
CA LEU A 25 10.14 -20.98 -33.44
C LEU A 25 9.72 -20.19 -32.20
N ALA A 26 8.58 -20.57 -31.62
CA ALA A 26 8.19 -20.11 -30.30
C ALA A 26 9.32 -20.53 -29.35
N VAL A 27 10.15 -19.56 -28.97
CA VAL A 27 11.04 -19.70 -27.83
C VAL A 27 10.10 -20.04 -26.66
N PRO A 28 10.29 -21.17 -25.96
CA PRO A 28 9.47 -21.45 -24.80
C PRO A 28 9.65 -20.28 -23.84
N ALA A 29 8.56 -19.63 -23.44
CA ALA A 29 8.61 -18.76 -22.29
C ALA A 29 9.30 -19.56 -21.17
N PRO A 30 10.33 -19.02 -20.48
CA PRO A 30 10.90 -19.70 -19.34
C PRO A 30 9.74 -20.08 -18.44
N ALA A 31 9.71 -21.33 -17.95
CA ALA A 31 8.66 -21.80 -17.07
C ALA A 31 8.54 -20.83 -15.89
N LEU A 32 7.60 -19.88 -15.97
CA LEU A 32 7.33 -18.91 -14.93
C LEU A 32 6.94 -19.74 -13.71
N ALA A 33 7.63 -19.52 -12.59
CA ALA A 33 7.38 -20.27 -11.38
C ALA A 33 5.90 -20.12 -11.01
N ALA A 34 5.15 -21.22 -10.98
CA ALA A 34 3.75 -21.20 -10.58
C ALA A 34 3.62 -20.83 -9.10
N ILE A 35 2.52 -20.16 -8.74
CA ILE A 35 2.14 -19.91 -7.34
C ILE A 35 2.21 -21.21 -6.55
N ASN A 36 2.97 -21.18 -5.45
CA ASN A 36 3.09 -22.24 -4.46
C ASN A 36 3.60 -23.59 -5.02
N ALA A 37 4.42 -23.56 -6.08
CA ALA A 37 4.94 -24.75 -6.77
C ALA A 37 5.70 -25.72 -5.84
N SER A 38 6.40 -25.20 -4.83
CA SER A 38 7.19 -25.99 -3.87
C SER A 38 6.39 -26.47 -2.66
N GLN A 39 5.14 -25.99 -2.49
CA GLN A 39 4.27 -26.25 -1.35
C GLN A 39 5.00 -26.02 -0.01
N LEU A 40 5.64 -24.86 0.16
CA LEU A 40 6.41 -24.55 1.36
C LEU A 40 5.48 -24.28 2.57
N GLY A 41 6.06 -24.36 3.77
CA GLY A 41 5.37 -24.19 5.04
C GLY A 41 4.99 -25.51 5.72
N ALA A 42 4.21 -25.40 6.80
CA ALA A 42 3.64 -26.53 7.52
C ALA A 42 2.13 -26.66 7.25
N ALA A 43 1.70 -27.84 6.81
CA ALA A 43 0.28 -28.11 6.54
C ALA A 43 -0.12 -29.53 6.94
N TYR A 44 -1.33 -29.67 7.50
CA TYR A 44 -1.95 -30.97 7.64
C TYR A 44 -2.26 -31.57 6.25
N ASP A 45 -2.16 -32.89 6.13
CA ASP A 45 -2.78 -33.60 5.02
C ASP A 45 -4.31 -33.46 5.05
N ALA A 46 -4.98 -33.82 3.94
CA ALA A 46 -6.43 -33.69 3.83
C ALA A 46 -7.20 -34.47 4.92
N GLY A 47 -6.65 -35.58 5.41
CA GLY A 47 -7.22 -36.40 6.48
C GLY A 47 -6.87 -35.94 7.89
N LYS A 48 -6.04 -34.91 8.03
CA LYS A 48 -5.42 -34.46 9.29
C LYS A 48 -4.69 -35.58 10.05
N THR A 49 -4.17 -36.57 9.32
CA THR A 49 -3.46 -37.73 9.89
C THR A 49 -1.97 -37.50 10.06
N SER A 50 -1.43 -36.53 9.34
CA SER A 50 -0.04 -36.10 9.41
C SER A 50 0.11 -34.61 9.08
N VAL A 51 1.23 -34.04 9.51
CA VAL A 51 1.68 -32.71 9.13
C VAL A 51 2.91 -32.83 8.24
N ASN A 52 2.87 -32.19 7.09
CA ASN A 52 4.02 -32.05 6.20
C ASN A 52 4.70 -30.70 6.47
N PHE A 53 5.99 -30.73 6.75
CA PHE A 53 6.83 -29.55 6.95
C PHE A 53 7.79 -29.44 5.77
N ARG A 54 7.78 -28.30 5.06
CA ARG A 54 8.62 -28.05 3.89
C ARG A 54 9.24 -26.67 3.98
N ILE A 55 10.56 -26.61 3.88
CA ILE A 55 11.31 -25.35 4.00
C ILE A 55 12.44 -25.29 2.99
N TYR A 56 12.69 -24.12 2.42
CA TYR A 56 13.78 -23.92 1.48
C TYR A 56 15.08 -23.55 2.21
N SER A 57 16.20 -24.13 1.77
CA SER A 57 17.53 -23.57 1.96
C SER A 57 18.52 -24.23 1.01
N SER A 58 19.13 -23.44 0.14
CA SER A 58 20.18 -23.89 -0.79
C SER A 58 21.49 -24.15 -0.07
N ARG A 59 21.81 -23.33 0.94
CA ARG A 59 23.11 -23.31 1.61
C ARG A 59 23.17 -24.13 2.90
N ALA A 60 22.03 -24.49 3.49
CA ALA A 60 22.04 -25.33 4.69
C ALA A 60 22.71 -26.68 4.41
N THR A 61 23.49 -27.15 5.39
CA THR A 61 24.09 -28.49 5.43
C THR A 61 23.28 -29.45 6.30
N ARG A 62 22.47 -28.91 7.22
CA ARG A 62 21.50 -29.65 8.03
C ARG A 62 20.38 -28.70 8.44
N ILE A 63 19.14 -29.18 8.44
CA ILE A 63 18.01 -28.52 9.08
C ILE A 63 17.34 -29.51 10.04
N GLU A 64 17.01 -29.04 11.23
CA GLU A 64 16.21 -29.77 12.20
C GLU A 64 14.90 -29.02 12.49
N LEU A 65 13.78 -29.75 12.46
CA LEU A 65 12.47 -29.33 12.95
C LEU A 65 12.44 -29.51 14.47
N TYR A 66 12.08 -28.45 15.19
CA TYR A 66 11.83 -28.47 16.63
C TYR A 66 10.33 -28.32 16.88
N LEU A 67 9.74 -29.26 17.63
CA LEU A 67 8.31 -29.28 17.94
C LEU A 67 8.10 -28.97 19.42
N TYR A 68 7.12 -28.13 19.71
CA TYR A 68 6.81 -27.65 21.06
C TYR A 68 5.33 -27.87 21.38
N SER A 69 5.02 -28.11 22.66
CA SER A 69 3.65 -28.18 23.17
C SER A 69 3.10 -26.81 23.60
N SER A 70 3.95 -25.78 23.64
CA SER A 70 3.63 -24.44 24.10
C SER A 70 4.49 -23.42 23.35
N ALA A 71 3.97 -22.19 23.24
CA ALA A 71 4.63 -21.10 22.52
C ALA A 71 5.96 -20.68 23.17
N THR A 72 6.01 -20.62 24.50
CA THR A 72 7.11 -20.05 25.28
C THR A 72 7.48 -20.92 26.50
N GLY A 73 8.68 -20.67 27.05
CA GLY A 73 9.10 -21.16 28.38
C GLY A 73 9.46 -22.65 28.48
N THR A 74 9.18 -23.45 27.46
CA THR A 74 9.42 -24.91 27.47
C THR A 74 10.45 -25.33 26.44
N ALA A 75 11.22 -26.38 26.76
CA ALA A 75 12.02 -27.09 25.76
C ALA A 75 11.14 -27.78 24.71
N GLU A 76 11.74 -28.07 23.55
CA GLU A 76 11.13 -28.89 22.52
C GLU A 76 10.74 -30.28 23.04
N LYS A 77 9.61 -30.79 22.57
CA LYS A 77 9.14 -32.15 22.80
C LYS A 77 9.78 -33.15 21.84
N ALA A 78 10.16 -32.69 20.65
CA ALA A 78 10.85 -33.51 19.66
C ALA A 78 11.75 -32.64 18.77
N ARG A 79 12.83 -33.26 18.28
CA ARG A 79 13.72 -32.73 17.24
C ARG A 79 13.83 -33.76 16.12
N LEU A 80 13.62 -33.35 14.88
CA LEU A 80 13.67 -34.23 13.71
C LEU A 80 14.56 -33.62 12.64
N GLY A 81 15.54 -34.38 12.14
CA GLY A 81 16.31 -33.96 10.97
C GLY A 81 15.42 -33.98 9.72
N LEU A 82 15.47 -32.91 8.91
CA LEU A 82 14.78 -32.89 7.62
C LEU A 82 15.63 -33.55 6.55
N THR A 83 14.96 -34.09 5.53
CA THR A 83 15.61 -34.63 4.32
C THR A 83 15.63 -33.57 3.23
N LYS A 84 16.80 -33.28 2.68
CA LYS A 84 16.95 -32.38 1.51
C LYS A 84 16.46 -33.11 0.25
N GLY A 85 15.38 -32.59 -0.35
CA GLY A 85 14.83 -33.06 -1.61
C GLY A 85 15.33 -32.26 -2.81
N SER A 86 14.66 -32.43 -3.95
CA SER A 86 14.88 -31.64 -5.17
C SER A 86 14.62 -30.15 -4.93
N GLY A 87 15.30 -29.30 -5.69
CA GLY A 87 15.08 -27.84 -5.64
C GLY A 87 15.47 -27.20 -4.30
N ASN A 88 16.35 -27.83 -3.51
CA ASN A 88 16.78 -27.36 -2.19
C ASN A 88 15.66 -27.21 -1.15
N VAL A 89 14.56 -27.94 -1.34
CA VAL A 89 13.47 -28.03 -0.36
C VAL A 89 13.76 -29.16 0.62
N TRP A 90 13.83 -28.83 1.90
CA TRP A 90 13.96 -29.77 3.02
C TRP A 90 12.59 -30.14 3.53
N SER A 91 12.36 -31.41 3.85
CA SER A 91 11.06 -31.85 4.34
C SER A 91 11.10 -32.91 5.43
N ALA A 92 10.02 -32.94 6.23
CA ALA A 92 9.69 -34.00 7.16
C ALA A 92 8.16 -34.19 7.20
N ASN A 93 7.71 -35.42 7.40
CA ASN A 93 6.30 -35.72 7.68
C ASN A 93 6.18 -36.29 9.09
N VAL A 94 5.27 -35.74 9.88
CA VAL A 94 5.05 -36.17 11.27
C VAL A 94 3.60 -36.58 11.42
N THR A 95 3.36 -37.84 11.80
CA THR A 95 2.00 -38.35 11.99
C THR A 95 1.37 -37.81 13.27
N ALA A 96 0.04 -37.73 13.31
CA ALA A 96 -0.71 -37.36 14.51
C ALA A 96 -0.39 -38.29 15.70
N ALA A 97 -0.18 -39.59 15.43
CA ALA A 97 0.24 -40.56 16.44
C ALA A 97 1.64 -40.24 16.99
N ALA A 98 2.59 -39.84 16.14
CA ALA A 98 3.91 -39.42 16.58
C ALA A 98 3.85 -38.14 17.42
N LEU A 99 3.07 -37.15 17.00
CA LEU A 99 2.83 -35.91 17.78
C LEU A 99 2.28 -36.23 19.18
N ALA A 100 1.26 -37.08 19.26
CA ALA A 100 0.72 -37.54 20.53
C ALA A 100 1.76 -38.29 21.37
N GLY A 101 2.59 -39.13 20.73
CA GLY A 101 3.73 -39.81 21.37
C GLY A 101 4.78 -38.86 21.95
N TYR A 102 4.97 -37.68 21.36
CA TYR A 102 5.80 -36.60 21.89
C TYR A 102 5.10 -35.78 22.99
N GLY A 103 3.86 -36.09 23.33
CA GLY A 103 3.05 -35.33 24.29
C GLY A 103 2.50 -34.02 23.73
N ILE A 104 2.35 -33.92 22.40
CA ILE A 104 1.70 -32.79 21.72
C ILE A 104 0.29 -33.23 21.31
N THR A 105 -0.70 -32.93 22.15
CA THR A 105 -2.11 -33.28 21.92
C THR A 105 -2.97 -32.09 21.49
N GLY A 106 -2.42 -30.87 21.53
CA GLY A 106 -3.07 -29.63 21.12
C GLY A 106 -2.38 -29.01 19.91
N THR A 107 -2.29 -27.68 19.91
CA THR A 107 -1.60 -26.93 18.85
C THR A 107 -0.15 -27.37 18.71
N VAL A 108 0.26 -27.61 17.46
CA VAL A 108 1.65 -27.91 17.11
C VAL A 108 2.37 -26.60 16.89
N TYR A 109 3.18 -26.20 17.87
CA TYR A 109 4.12 -25.09 17.75
C TYR A 109 5.45 -25.62 17.19
N TYR A 110 6.04 -24.90 16.24
CA TYR A 110 7.27 -25.36 15.59
C TYR A 110 8.23 -24.22 15.24
N GLY A 111 9.48 -24.61 15.03
CA GLY A 111 10.53 -23.76 14.46
C GLY A 111 11.68 -24.62 13.94
N TYR A 112 12.69 -23.99 13.37
CA TYR A 112 13.83 -24.68 12.76
C TYR A 112 15.15 -24.28 13.40
N ARG A 113 16.13 -25.20 13.34
CA ARG A 113 17.55 -24.86 13.49
C ARG A 113 18.28 -25.30 12.24
N ALA A 114 19.12 -24.43 11.71
CA ALA A 114 19.88 -24.67 10.50
C ALA A 114 21.39 -24.53 10.75
N TRP A 115 22.14 -25.43 10.13
CA TRP A 115 23.60 -25.39 10.04
C TRP A 115 23.98 -25.13 8.59
N GLY A 116 25.14 -24.52 8.38
CA GLY A 116 25.68 -24.24 7.06
C GLY A 116 27.17 -23.97 7.09
N PRO A 117 27.76 -23.46 6.01
CA PRO A 117 29.22 -23.43 5.87
C PRO A 117 29.96 -22.60 6.93
N ASN A 118 29.38 -21.51 7.43
CA ASN A 118 29.97 -20.70 8.51
C ASN A 118 29.83 -21.34 9.91
N TRP A 119 28.95 -22.34 10.05
CA TRP A 119 28.73 -23.09 11.29
C TRP A 119 28.25 -24.51 10.98
N PRO A 120 29.15 -25.42 10.54
CA PRO A 120 28.78 -26.78 10.19
C PRO A 120 28.26 -27.59 11.37
N TYR A 121 27.41 -28.58 11.07
CA TYR A 121 26.91 -29.51 12.08
C TYR A 121 28.06 -30.32 12.70
N ASN A 122 28.06 -30.37 14.04
CA ASN A 122 28.94 -31.21 14.82
C ASN A 122 28.09 -31.99 15.82
N ALA A 123 28.29 -33.32 15.91
CA ALA A 123 27.50 -34.18 16.78
C ALA A 123 27.65 -33.87 18.28
N ALA A 124 28.71 -33.18 18.68
CA ALA A 124 28.93 -32.69 20.05
C ALA A 124 28.30 -31.31 20.33
N TRP A 125 27.65 -30.70 19.34
CA TRP A 125 26.93 -29.45 19.56
C TRP A 125 25.74 -29.67 20.50
N THR A 126 25.58 -28.74 21.44
CA THR A 126 24.41 -28.62 22.31
C THR A 126 23.86 -27.20 22.21
N LYS A 127 22.57 -27.01 22.53
CA LYS A 127 21.93 -25.69 22.50
C LYS A 127 22.71 -24.71 23.37
N GLY A 128 23.12 -23.60 22.76
CA GLY A 128 23.92 -22.56 23.40
C GLY A 128 25.43 -22.78 23.37
N SER A 129 25.92 -23.82 22.70
CA SER A 129 27.36 -24.06 22.54
C SER A 129 27.93 -23.39 21.28
N ALA A 130 29.24 -23.13 21.29
CA ALA A 130 30.01 -22.65 20.13
C ALA A 130 30.49 -23.79 19.21
N THR A 131 30.16 -25.04 19.51
CA THR A 131 30.74 -26.20 18.82
C THR A 131 30.41 -26.17 17.33
N GLY A 132 31.43 -26.25 16.49
CA GLY A 132 31.31 -26.16 15.03
C GLY A 132 31.31 -24.75 14.45
N PHE A 133 31.37 -23.69 15.28
CA PHE A 133 31.45 -22.31 14.81
C PHE A 133 32.75 -22.06 14.04
N ILE A 134 32.65 -21.38 12.90
CA ILE A 134 33.79 -20.90 12.12
C ILE A 134 33.78 -19.36 12.09
N SER A 135 32.66 -18.77 11.66
CA SER A 135 32.46 -17.32 11.61
C SER A 135 30.98 -16.96 11.68
N ASP A 136 30.65 -15.72 12.09
CA ASP A 136 29.25 -15.24 12.09
C ASP A 136 28.75 -14.97 10.67
N VAL A 137 29.66 -14.68 9.75
CA VAL A 137 29.43 -14.56 8.31
C VAL A 137 30.63 -15.14 7.55
N ASP A 138 30.41 -15.93 6.51
CA ASP A 138 31.46 -16.41 5.62
C ASP A 138 31.58 -15.56 4.34
N ALA A 139 32.56 -15.87 3.50
CA ALA A 139 32.82 -15.15 2.23
C ALA A 139 31.69 -15.27 1.19
N ALA A 140 30.71 -16.14 1.40
CA ALA A 140 29.52 -16.25 0.56
C ALA A 140 28.29 -15.58 1.20
N GLY A 141 28.47 -14.87 2.32
CA GLY A 141 27.41 -14.18 3.04
C GLY A 141 26.52 -15.11 3.87
N ASN A 142 26.90 -16.36 4.13
CA ASN A 142 26.10 -17.26 4.96
C ASN A 142 26.17 -16.83 6.43
N ARG A 143 25.02 -16.81 7.11
CA ARG A 143 24.87 -16.36 8.51
C ARG A 143 24.14 -17.39 9.39
N PHE A 144 24.43 -18.68 9.18
CA PHE A 144 23.81 -19.75 9.95
C PHE A 144 24.23 -19.65 11.43
N ASN A 145 23.25 -19.78 12.33
CA ASN A 145 23.51 -19.91 13.75
C ASN A 145 22.51 -20.92 14.36
N PRO A 146 22.94 -22.16 14.65
CA PRO A 146 22.05 -23.18 15.16
C PRO A 146 21.58 -22.91 16.59
N ASN A 147 22.18 -21.97 17.33
CA ASN A 147 21.66 -21.56 18.64
C ASN A 147 20.39 -20.71 18.52
N LYS A 148 20.08 -20.18 17.34
CA LYS A 148 18.87 -19.40 17.11
C LYS A 148 17.78 -20.32 16.57
N LEU A 149 16.64 -20.35 17.26
CA LEU A 149 15.44 -20.97 16.71
C LEU A 149 14.84 -20.02 15.68
N LEU A 150 14.53 -20.55 14.50
CA LEU A 150 14.09 -19.81 13.33
C LEU A 150 12.59 -20.03 13.11
N SER A 151 11.82 -18.94 12.95
CA SER A 151 10.44 -19.02 12.50
C SER A 151 10.39 -19.35 11.01
N ASP A 152 9.37 -20.11 10.61
CA ASP A 152 9.14 -20.48 9.22
C ASP A 152 8.67 -19.26 8.41
N PRO A 153 9.33 -18.87 7.30
CA PRO A 153 8.86 -17.79 6.44
C PRO A 153 7.46 -18.02 5.86
N TYR A 154 6.97 -19.26 5.84
CA TYR A 154 5.64 -19.66 5.36
C TYR A 154 4.65 -20.01 6.51
N ALA A 155 5.00 -19.73 7.78
CA ALA A 155 4.05 -19.90 8.89
C ALA A 155 2.82 -19.00 8.69
N ARG A 156 1.62 -19.58 8.75
CA ARG A 156 0.36 -18.83 8.56
C ARG A 156 -0.10 -18.08 9.80
N GLU A 157 0.49 -18.37 10.95
CA GLU A 157 0.41 -17.57 12.17
C GLU A 157 1.70 -17.73 12.99
N LEU A 158 2.13 -16.65 13.64
CA LEU A 158 3.12 -16.69 14.70
C LEU A 158 2.44 -16.69 16.07
N SER A 159 3.11 -17.29 17.05
CA SER A 159 2.59 -17.43 18.42
C SER A 159 2.63 -16.13 19.22
N HIS A 160 3.66 -15.31 18.99
CA HIS A 160 3.97 -14.06 19.68
C HIS A 160 5.17 -13.39 18.98
N ASP A 161 5.46 -12.15 19.33
CA ASP A 161 6.56 -11.37 18.76
C ASP A 161 7.93 -11.70 19.38
N PRO A 162 9.06 -11.37 18.72
CA PRO A 162 10.40 -11.54 19.28
C PRO A 162 10.54 -10.95 20.68
N THR A 163 10.03 -9.74 20.91
CA THR A 163 9.94 -9.17 22.25
C THR A 163 8.49 -9.00 22.68
N THR A 164 8.23 -9.34 23.94
CA THR A 164 6.91 -9.20 24.59
C THR A 164 7.11 -8.56 25.97
N PRO A 165 6.04 -8.14 26.67
CA PRO A 165 6.17 -7.59 28.02
C PRO A 165 6.85 -8.54 29.02
N THR A 166 6.79 -9.85 28.78
CA THR A 166 7.44 -10.88 29.62
C THR A 166 8.78 -11.36 29.07
N MET A 167 9.13 -10.99 27.84
CA MET A 167 10.37 -11.39 27.16
C MET A 167 10.94 -10.17 26.42
N SER A 168 11.56 -9.25 27.14
CA SER A 168 12.02 -7.96 26.59
C SER A 168 13.45 -7.97 26.04
N ASN A 169 14.22 -9.04 26.27
CA ASN A 169 15.62 -9.08 25.86
C ASN A 169 15.78 -9.46 24.38
N ALA A 170 15.83 -8.47 23.49
CA ALA A 170 16.07 -8.68 22.06
C ALA A 170 17.46 -9.25 21.73
N THR A 171 18.45 -9.11 22.62
CA THR A 171 19.84 -9.57 22.36
C THR A 171 19.97 -11.09 22.20
N ILE A 172 18.97 -11.86 22.64
CA ILE A 172 18.98 -13.32 22.48
C ILE A 172 18.93 -13.74 21.00
N TYR A 173 18.44 -12.87 20.12
CA TYR A 173 18.36 -13.12 18.67
C TYR A 173 19.61 -12.68 17.91
N ALA A 174 20.54 -11.98 18.58
CA ALA A 174 21.72 -11.45 17.93
C ALA A 174 22.79 -12.53 17.68
N SER A 175 23.49 -12.41 16.56
CA SER A 175 24.77 -13.06 16.30
C SER A 175 25.94 -12.27 16.94
N GLY A 176 27.19 -12.56 16.57
CA GLY A 176 28.35 -11.83 17.06
C GLY A 176 28.89 -12.37 18.38
N ALA A 177 30.08 -11.88 18.78
CA ALA A 177 30.88 -12.47 19.85
C ALA A 177 30.17 -12.62 21.19
N LEU A 178 29.32 -11.65 21.53
CA LEU A 178 28.63 -11.60 22.81
C LEU A 178 27.38 -12.48 22.84
N TYR A 179 26.72 -12.71 21.70
CA TYR A 179 25.36 -13.21 21.67
C TYR A 179 25.19 -14.52 20.89
N ARG A 180 26.15 -14.91 20.03
CA ARG A 180 25.99 -16.06 19.12
C ARG A 180 25.70 -17.39 19.82
N ASN A 181 26.13 -17.53 21.07
CA ASN A 181 25.97 -18.73 21.89
C ASN A 181 24.72 -18.69 22.78
N ILE A 182 23.90 -17.63 22.72
CA ILE A 182 22.63 -17.60 23.44
C ILE A 182 21.61 -18.44 22.68
N ASP A 183 21.02 -19.42 23.35
CA ASP A 183 19.89 -20.19 22.80
C ASP A 183 18.60 -19.37 22.86
N SER A 184 17.97 -19.12 21.71
CA SER A 184 16.68 -18.42 21.66
C SER A 184 15.47 -19.35 21.77
N GLY A 185 15.64 -20.67 21.80
CA GLY A 185 14.55 -21.64 21.58
C GLY A 185 13.35 -21.54 22.52
N SER A 186 13.56 -21.25 23.81
CA SER A 186 12.47 -21.08 24.78
C SER A 186 11.66 -19.81 24.58
N SER A 187 12.19 -18.83 23.85
CA SER A 187 11.64 -17.47 23.77
C SER A 187 11.26 -17.05 22.36
N ALA A 188 11.93 -17.58 21.33
CA ALA A 188 11.69 -17.20 19.94
C ALA A 188 10.24 -17.46 19.50
N PRO A 189 9.68 -16.63 18.61
CA PRO A 189 8.38 -16.87 17.97
C PRO A 189 8.29 -18.28 17.38
N LYS A 190 7.15 -18.94 17.56
CA LYS A 190 6.89 -20.26 16.98
C LYS A 190 5.89 -20.10 15.84
N GLY A 191 6.14 -20.79 14.73
CA GLY A 191 5.09 -21.05 13.75
C GLY A 191 4.03 -21.96 14.36
N MET A 192 2.78 -21.80 13.92
CA MET A 192 1.68 -22.69 14.32
C MET A 192 1.13 -23.45 13.13
N VAL A 193 0.99 -24.77 13.29
CA VAL A 193 0.32 -25.59 12.27
C VAL A 193 -1.18 -25.42 12.41
N LEU A 194 -1.79 -24.75 11.43
CA LEU A 194 -3.23 -24.49 11.43
C LEU A 194 -4.00 -25.67 10.83
N ALA A 195 -5.08 -26.08 11.49
CA ALA A 195 -5.97 -27.14 11.02
C ALA A 195 -6.91 -26.72 9.87
N GLY A 196 -6.74 -25.48 9.38
CA GLY A 196 -7.70 -24.79 8.52
C GLY A 196 -8.97 -24.37 9.28
N ASP A 197 -9.78 -23.56 8.63
CA ASP A 197 -11.07 -23.08 9.14
C ASP A 197 -12.08 -22.98 7.99
N THR A 198 -13.36 -22.84 8.33
CA THR A 198 -14.46 -22.69 7.37
C THR A 198 -15.04 -21.28 7.35
N GLN A 199 -14.34 -20.31 7.93
CA GLN A 199 -14.79 -18.92 7.96
C GLN A 199 -14.90 -18.41 6.52
N SER A 200 -16.05 -17.82 6.18
CA SER A 200 -16.26 -17.21 4.87
C SER A 200 -15.66 -15.81 4.83
N ILE A 201 -15.14 -15.43 3.66
CA ILE A 201 -14.72 -14.06 3.34
C ILE A 201 -15.84 -13.25 2.67
N GLY A 202 -17.06 -13.77 2.53
CA GLY A 202 -18.11 -13.13 1.74
C GLY A 202 -17.86 -13.19 0.23
N THR A 203 -18.38 -12.22 -0.52
CA THR A 203 -18.19 -12.12 -1.99
C THR A 203 -17.41 -10.86 -2.31
N LYS A 204 -16.26 -11.03 -2.96
CA LYS A 204 -15.40 -9.91 -3.35
C LYS A 204 -16.14 -8.92 -4.28
N PRO A 205 -16.03 -7.60 -4.04
CA PRO A 205 -16.49 -6.61 -5.00
C PRO A 205 -15.74 -6.72 -6.33
N THR A 206 -16.47 -6.59 -7.44
CA THR A 206 -15.91 -6.62 -8.81
C THR A 206 -15.83 -5.23 -9.44
N ARG A 207 -16.07 -4.17 -8.66
CA ARG A 207 -16.06 -2.77 -9.13
C ARG A 207 -14.69 -2.39 -9.72
N ALA A 208 -14.70 -1.59 -10.78
CA ALA A 208 -13.48 -1.04 -11.40
C ALA A 208 -12.76 -0.06 -10.46
N LEU A 209 -11.42 -0.03 -10.50
CA LEU A 209 -10.61 0.86 -9.67
C LEU A 209 -10.93 2.35 -9.91
N LYS A 210 -11.28 2.74 -11.15
CA LYS A 210 -11.69 4.13 -11.47
C LYS A 210 -12.91 4.63 -10.66
N ASP A 211 -13.75 3.70 -10.20
CA ASP A 211 -14.95 4.00 -9.42
C ASP A 211 -14.69 3.88 -7.91
N ASP A 212 -13.45 3.62 -7.51
CA ASP A 212 -13.08 3.53 -6.12
C ASP A 212 -12.74 4.88 -5.48
N ILE A 213 -12.95 4.92 -4.17
CA ILE A 213 -12.52 5.95 -3.23
C ILE A 213 -11.91 5.19 -2.05
N ILE A 214 -10.60 5.35 -1.88
CA ILE A 214 -9.80 4.60 -0.90
C ILE A 214 -9.81 5.34 0.44
N TYR A 215 -9.95 4.60 1.54
CA TYR A 215 -9.86 5.09 2.91
C TYR A 215 -8.69 4.40 3.62
N GLU A 216 -7.58 5.10 3.80
CA GLU A 216 -6.39 4.58 4.49
C GLU A 216 -6.63 4.59 6.01
N ALA A 217 -6.39 3.48 6.71
CA ALA A 217 -6.58 3.41 8.15
C ALA A 217 -5.66 2.41 8.85
N HIS A 218 -5.26 2.73 10.08
CA HIS A 218 -4.66 1.75 10.97
C HIS A 218 -5.75 0.89 11.64
N VAL A 219 -5.66 -0.44 11.56
CA VAL A 219 -6.69 -1.36 12.10
C VAL A 219 -7.00 -1.09 13.60
N ARG A 220 -5.94 -0.96 14.41
CA ARG A 220 -6.06 -0.60 15.83
C ARG A 220 -6.66 0.81 16.02
N GLY A 221 -6.02 1.84 15.46
CA GLY A 221 -6.46 3.23 15.57
C GLY A 221 -7.90 3.48 15.12
N LEU A 222 -8.42 2.72 14.16
CA LEU A 222 -9.79 2.88 13.66
C LEU A 222 -10.84 2.77 14.77
N THR A 223 -10.64 1.89 15.76
CA THR A 223 -11.66 1.61 16.78
C THR A 223 -11.17 1.64 18.22
N GLN A 224 -9.87 1.82 18.48
CA GLN A 224 -9.33 1.80 19.84
C GLN A 224 -9.99 2.86 20.76
N ASN A 225 -10.26 4.04 20.21
CA ASN A 225 -10.95 5.15 20.90
C ASN A 225 -12.48 5.15 20.73
N ASP A 226 -13.07 4.14 20.08
CA ASP A 226 -14.52 4.12 19.83
C ASP A 226 -15.30 3.52 21.00
N THR A 227 -15.96 4.39 21.77
CA THR A 227 -16.83 3.97 22.87
C THR A 227 -18.10 3.23 22.41
N GLY A 228 -18.50 3.38 21.15
CA GLY A 228 -19.60 2.64 20.53
C GLY A 228 -19.29 1.17 20.23
N ILE A 229 -18.02 0.77 20.28
CA ILE A 229 -17.58 -0.62 20.17
C ILE A 229 -17.37 -1.19 21.58
N ALA A 230 -17.76 -2.45 21.78
CA ALA A 230 -17.51 -3.16 23.04
C ALA A 230 -15.99 -3.21 23.33
N ALA A 231 -15.60 -2.97 24.58
CA ALA A 231 -14.19 -2.80 24.96
C ALA A 231 -13.27 -3.95 24.51
N ALA A 232 -13.77 -5.20 24.51
CA ALA A 232 -13.03 -6.38 24.08
C ALA A 232 -12.71 -6.43 22.57
N TYR A 233 -13.39 -5.62 21.75
CA TYR A 233 -13.20 -5.57 20.30
C TYR A 233 -12.55 -4.26 19.82
N ARG A 234 -12.32 -3.30 20.72
CA ARG A 234 -11.67 -2.04 20.34
C ARG A 234 -10.24 -2.31 19.88
N GLY A 235 -9.89 -1.69 18.75
CA GLY A 235 -8.56 -1.80 18.15
C GLY A 235 -8.21 -3.19 17.62
N THR A 236 -9.23 -3.96 17.21
CA THR A 236 -9.05 -5.32 16.66
C THR A 236 -9.68 -5.47 15.28
N TYR A 237 -9.38 -6.54 14.56
CA TYR A 237 -10.04 -6.92 13.31
C TYR A 237 -11.56 -7.00 13.49
N LYS A 238 -12.04 -7.59 14.59
CA LYS A 238 -13.47 -7.60 14.92
C LYS A 238 -14.06 -6.19 15.02
N GLY A 239 -13.36 -5.29 15.71
CA GLY A 239 -13.75 -3.89 15.84
C GLY A 239 -13.81 -3.17 14.49
N ALA A 240 -12.78 -3.35 13.67
CA ALA A 240 -12.74 -2.79 12.32
C ALA A 240 -13.90 -3.28 11.45
N GLY A 241 -14.24 -4.57 11.50
CA GLY A 241 -15.40 -5.12 10.80
C GLY A 241 -16.72 -4.48 11.22
N LEU A 242 -16.88 -4.11 12.50
CA LEU A 242 -18.06 -3.39 13.00
C LEU A 242 -18.17 -1.94 12.46
N LYS A 243 -17.10 -1.39 11.87
CA LYS A 243 -17.10 -0.07 11.21
C LYS A 243 -17.47 -0.09 9.73
N ALA A 244 -17.65 -1.27 9.13
CA ALA A 244 -18.01 -1.37 7.71
C ALA A 244 -19.25 -0.55 7.34
N ALA A 245 -20.30 -0.56 8.17
CA ALA A 245 -21.52 0.22 7.94
C ALA A 245 -21.29 1.75 8.02
N TYR A 246 -20.41 2.21 8.91
CA TYR A 246 -20.05 3.62 8.98
C TYR A 246 -19.32 4.06 7.70
N LEU A 247 -18.33 3.29 7.26
CA LEU A 247 -17.58 3.61 6.03
C LEU A 247 -18.47 3.55 4.79
N ALA A 248 -19.40 2.60 4.72
CA ALA A 248 -20.41 2.57 3.67
C ALA A 248 -21.30 3.83 3.68
N SER A 249 -21.69 4.31 4.87
CA SER A 249 -22.44 5.57 5.06
C SER A 249 -21.64 6.81 4.71
N LEU A 250 -20.33 6.85 4.99
CA LEU A 250 -19.42 7.90 4.53
C LEU A 250 -19.33 7.90 3.00
N GLY A 251 -19.40 6.71 2.39
CA GLY A 251 -19.51 6.50 0.96
C GLY A 251 -18.22 6.01 0.31
N VAL A 252 -17.14 5.83 1.07
CA VAL A 252 -15.90 5.20 0.59
C VAL A 252 -16.17 3.77 0.14
N THR A 253 -15.31 3.24 -0.73
CA THR A 253 -15.58 1.99 -1.43
C THR A 253 -14.46 0.97 -1.28
N ALA A 254 -13.29 1.39 -0.84
CA ALA A 254 -12.19 0.53 -0.44
C ALA A 254 -11.62 1.04 0.90
N ILE A 255 -11.28 0.13 1.80
CA ILE A 255 -10.42 0.42 2.94
C ILE A 255 -9.03 -0.11 2.65
N GLU A 256 -8.01 0.71 2.86
CA GLU A 256 -6.60 0.32 2.80
C GLU A 256 -6.06 0.30 4.22
N PHE A 257 -5.76 -0.89 4.73
CA PHE A 257 -5.15 -1.00 6.05
C PHE A 257 -3.65 -0.77 5.96
N LEU A 258 -3.09 0.00 6.90
CA LEU A 258 -1.66 -0.06 7.24
C LEU A 258 -1.24 -1.52 7.52
N PRO A 259 0.08 -1.83 7.57
CA PRO A 259 0.57 -3.21 7.67
C PRO A 259 -0.17 -4.08 8.69
N VAL A 260 -0.74 -5.19 8.21
CA VAL A 260 -1.46 -6.21 9.02
C VAL A 260 -0.76 -7.57 9.02
N GLN A 261 0.32 -7.70 8.26
CA GLN A 261 1.26 -8.81 8.39
C GLN A 261 1.98 -8.67 9.74
N GLU A 262 2.30 -9.78 10.40
CA GLU A 262 2.87 -9.77 11.75
C GLU A 262 4.07 -8.82 11.85
N THR A 263 4.07 -7.95 12.86
CA THR A 263 5.09 -6.94 13.11
C THR A 263 5.40 -6.89 14.59
N GLN A 264 6.61 -6.45 14.99
CA GLN A 264 6.93 -6.28 16.41
C GLN A 264 6.05 -5.17 17.00
N ASN A 265 5.09 -5.50 17.87
CA ASN A 265 4.21 -4.54 18.54
C ASN A 265 3.65 -5.03 19.91
N ASP A 266 3.92 -6.27 20.32
CA ASP A 266 3.48 -6.84 21.61
C ASP A 266 3.97 -6.02 22.82
N THR A 267 5.04 -5.24 22.65
CA THR A 267 5.64 -4.37 23.67
C THR A 267 5.05 -2.96 23.75
N ASN A 268 4.17 -2.55 22.82
CA ASN A 268 3.70 -1.16 22.75
C ASN A 268 3.01 -0.69 24.04
N ASP A 269 2.31 -1.59 24.76
CA ASP A 269 1.65 -1.22 26.02
C ASP A 269 2.53 -1.50 27.26
N ALA A 270 3.82 -1.83 27.08
CA ALA A 270 4.72 -2.13 28.21
C ALA A 270 4.98 -0.89 29.08
N ASP A 271 5.04 0.29 28.46
CA ASP A 271 4.97 1.58 29.14
C ASP A 271 3.79 2.39 28.55
N PRO A 272 2.62 2.44 29.21
CA PRO A 272 1.43 3.11 28.69
C PRO A 272 1.53 4.65 28.69
N THR A 273 2.70 5.21 29.04
CA THR A 273 2.94 6.64 29.13
C THR A 273 4.09 7.13 28.24
N SER A 274 4.54 6.29 27.30
CA SER A 274 5.71 6.54 26.48
C SER A 274 5.56 5.96 25.07
N THR A 275 6.34 6.47 24.13
CA THR A 275 6.51 5.90 22.78
C THR A 275 7.75 5.01 22.67
N THR A 276 8.51 4.84 23.76
CA THR A 276 9.80 4.15 23.73
C THR A 276 9.63 2.67 23.40
N GLY A 277 10.11 2.27 22.22
CA GLY A 277 10.05 0.88 21.76
C GLY A 277 8.72 0.52 21.10
N ASP A 278 7.82 1.47 20.93
CA ASP A 278 6.56 1.28 20.22
C ASP A 278 6.81 1.26 18.71
N ASN A 279 6.09 0.36 18.06
CA ASN A 279 5.94 0.34 16.61
C ASN A 279 4.45 0.28 16.34
N TYR A 280 3.88 1.45 16.06
CA TYR A 280 2.46 1.57 15.82
C TYR A 280 2.14 1.26 14.36
N TRP A 281 2.80 1.92 13.40
CA TRP A 281 2.46 1.71 11.99
C TRP A 281 2.67 0.29 11.48
N GLY A 282 3.70 -0.42 11.96
CA GLY A 282 3.91 -1.82 11.64
C GLY A 282 4.73 -2.08 10.37
N TYR A 283 5.46 -1.11 9.84
CA TYR A 283 6.38 -1.29 8.69
C TYR A 283 7.67 -2.04 9.08
N MET A 284 7.55 -3.16 9.80
CA MET A 284 8.64 -4.04 10.24
C MET A 284 8.20 -5.52 10.19
N THR A 285 7.84 -5.99 9.01
CA THR A 285 7.22 -7.32 8.82
C THR A 285 8.12 -8.47 9.29
N LEU A 286 7.63 -9.23 10.27
CA LEU A 286 8.25 -10.45 10.80
C LEU A 286 7.85 -11.70 10.02
N ASN A 287 6.62 -11.73 9.48
CA ASN A 287 6.14 -12.84 8.66
C ASN A 287 5.08 -12.39 7.66
N TYR A 288 5.25 -12.77 6.39
CA TYR A 288 4.41 -12.31 5.29
C TYR A 288 3.07 -13.03 5.14
N PHE A 289 2.83 -14.13 5.85
CA PHE A 289 1.57 -14.90 5.77
C PHE A 289 0.71 -14.74 7.02
N ALA A 290 1.30 -14.39 8.16
CA ALA A 290 0.60 -14.30 9.43
C ALA A 290 -0.11 -12.95 9.59
N PRO A 291 -1.44 -12.92 9.82
CA PRO A 291 -2.10 -11.75 10.34
C PRO A 291 -1.64 -11.47 11.77
N ASP A 292 -1.31 -10.21 12.03
CA ASP A 292 -0.81 -9.74 13.32
C ASP A 292 -1.72 -10.14 14.50
N ARG A 293 -1.12 -10.82 15.49
CA ARG A 293 -1.86 -11.37 16.63
C ARG A 293 -2.32 -10.29 17.60
N ARG A 294 -1.60 -9.17 17.75
CA ARG A 294 -1.99 -8.07 18.64
C ARG A 294 -3.31 -7.45 18.16
N TYR A 295 -3.52 -7.38 16.85
CA TYR A 295 -4.73 -6.84 16.22
C TYR A 295 -5.94 -7.80 16.23
N ALA A 296 -5.84 -9.01 16.77
CA ALA A 296 -6.97 -9.92 16.93
C ALA A 296 -7.58 -9.86 18.34
N ALA A 297 -8.91 -9.92 18.46
CA ALA A 297 -9.56 -10.18 19.75
C ALA A 297 -9.45 -11.68 20.12
N ASP A 298 -9.70 -12.58 19.17
CA ASP A 298 -9.43 -14.02 19.30
C ASP A 298 -7.93 -14.30 19.09
N LYS A 299 -7.19 -14.37 20.20
CA LYS A 299 -5.77 -14.73 20.21
C LYS A 299 -5.52 -16.24 20.33
N THR A 300 -6.54 -17.09 20.19
CA THR A 300 -6.31 -18.55 20.12
C THR A 300 -5.58 -18.94 18.83
N PRO A 301 -5.02 -20.16 18.74
CA PRO A 301 -4.44 -20.66 17.49
C PRO A 301 -5.46 -20.69 16.33
N GLY A 302 -5.12 -20.05 15.22
CA GLY A 302 -6.02 -19.80 14.09
C GLY A 302 -6.99 -18.63 14.30
N GLY A 303 -6.97 -17.99 15.48
CA GLY A 303 -7.87 -16.90 15.87
C GLY A 303 -7.69 -15.65 15.01
N PRO A 304 -6.47 -15.09 14.91
CA PRO A 304 -6.20 -13.95 14.02
C PRO A 304 -6.61 -14.22 12.57
N THR A 305 -6.31 -15.42 12.05
CA THR A 305 -6.70 -15.82 10.69
C THR A 305 -8.22 -15.81 10.50
N ARG A 306 -8.98 -16.42 11.42
CA ARG A 306 -10.44 -16.45 11.36
C ARG A 306 -11.03 -15.05 11.49
N GLU A 307 -10.56 -14.28 12.47
CA GLU A 307 -11.10 -12.94 12.74
C GLU A 307 -10.80 -11.95 11.61
N PHE A 308 -9.64 -12.06 10.95
CA PHE A 308 -9.35 -11.29 9.74
C PHE A 308 -10.35 -11.60 8.62
N LYS A 309 -10.65 -12.88 8.39
CA LYS A 309 -11.65 -13.30 7.39
C LYS A 309 -13.06 -12.81 7.74
N GLU A 310 -13.43 -12.79 9.04
CA GLU A 310 -14.67 -12.17 9.50
C GLU A 310 -14.72 -10.67 9.20
N MET A 311 -13.62 -9.96 9.45
CA MET A 311 -13.49 -8.53 9.14
C MET A 311 -13.66 -8.28 7.63
N VAL A 312 -12.94 -9.02 6.80
CA VAL A 312 -13.03 -8.92 5.33
C VAL A 312 -14.46 -9.19 4.87
N LYS A 313 -15.10 -10.24 5.39
CA LYS A 313 -16.50 -10.53 5.10
C LYS A 313 -17.41 -9.36 5.46
N ALA A 314 -17.22 -8.71 6.62
CA ALA A 314 -18.04 -7.59 7.03
C ALA A 314 -17.92 -6.39 6.06
N PHE A 315 -16.74 -6.12 5.52
CA PHE A 315 -16.54 -5.10 4.47
C PHE A 315 -17.16 -5.53 3.13
N HIS A 316 -16.93 -6.77 2.70
CA HIS A 316 -17.53 -7.30 1.47
C HIS A 316 -19.05 -7.30 1.48
N ASP A 317 -19.68 -7.61 2.62
CA ASP A 317 -21.13 -7.56 2.80
C ASP A 317 -21.68 -6.12 2.64
N GLN A 318 -20.84 -5.10 2.80
CA GLN A 318 -21.15 -3.68 2.52
C GLN A 318 -20.67 -3.22 1.14
N GLY A 319 -20.14 -4.12 0.30
CA GLY A 319 -19.58 -3.80 -1.02
C GLY A 319 -18.26 -3.01 -0.97
N ILE A 320 -17.59 -3.00 0.17
CA ILE A 320 -16.30 -2.33 0.39
C ILE A 320 -15.18 -3.33 0.12
N LYS A 321 -14.21 -2.93 -0.70
CA LYS A 321 -12.99 -3.70 -0.94
C LYS A 321 -12.04 -3.59 0.26
N VAL A 322 -11.27 -4.63 0.52
CA VAL A 322 -10.19 -4.60 1.51
C VAL A 322 -8.84 -4.66 0.80
N LEU A 323 -8.09 -3.56 0.88
CA LEU A 323 -6.69 -3.46 0.49
C LEU A 323 -5.82 -3.52 1.75
N ILE A 324 -4.60 -4.02 1.61
CA ILE A 324 -3.61 -3.98 2.68
C ILE A 324 -2.29 -3.37 2.17
N ASP A 325 -1.65 -2.60 3.01
CA ASP A 325 -0.29 -2.13 2.81
C ASP A 325 0.69 -3.28 3.09
N VAL A 326 1.63 -3.52 2.16
CA VAL A 326 2.58 -4.63 2.19
C VAL A 326 4.02 -4.16 2.01
N VAL A 327 4.90 -4.69 2.85
CA VAL A 327 6.28 -4.24 2.99
C VAL A 327 7.25 -5.35 2.56
N TYR A 328 7.41 -5.53 1.25
CA TYR A 328 8.30 -6.56 0.68
C TYR A 328 9.70 -6.04 0.33
N ASN A 329 9.99 -4.77 0.65
CA ASN A 329 11.25 -4.12 0.33
C ASN A 329 12.34 -4.37 1.39
N HIS A 330 11.97 -4.60 2.65
CA HIS A 330 12.85 -5.01 3.76
C HIS A 330 12.14 -6.01 4.70
N THR A 331 12.74 -6.34 5.85
CA THR A 331 12.15 -7.27 6.84
C THR A 331 12.34 -6.75 8.27
N GLY A 332 11.58 -7.30 9.22
CA GLY A 332 11.76 -7.08 10.65
C GLY A 332 13.08 -7.62 11.24
N GLU A 333 13.86 -8.42 10.49
CA GLU A 333 15.21 -8.81 10.92
C GLU A 333 16.25 -7.68 10.73
N GLY A 334 15.90 -6.58 10.04
CA GLY A 334 16.72 -5.38 9.87
C GLY A 334 18.08 -5.61 9.19
N GLY A 335 19.04 -4.74 9.49
CA GLY A 335 20.44 -4.83 9.05
C GLY A 335 21.42 -5.19 10.16
N ALA A 336 22.69 -4.80 9.98
CA ALA A 336 23.67 -4.82 11.05
C ALA A 336 23.25 -3.88 12.18
N TRP A 337 23.54 -4.24 13.43
CA TRP A 337 23.30 -3.35 14.57
C TRP A 337 24.14 -2.07 14.55
N SER A 338 25.26 -2.09 13.80
CA SER A 338 26.13 -0.95 13.58
C SER A 338 26.70 -1.01 12.17
N GLY A 339 26.84 0.14 11.51
CA GLY A 339 27.36 0.23 10.14
C GLY A 339 28.81 -0.25 9.96
N SER A 340 29.58 -0.41 11.05
CA SER A 340 30.95 -0.92 11.04
C SER A 340 31.08 -2.39 11.45
N ASP A 341 30.00 -3.01 11.93
CA ASP A 341 30.01 -4.39 12.44
C ASP A 341 29.35 -5.33 11.44
N THR A 342 30.14 -6.21 10.84
CA THR A 342 29.63 -7.24 9.91
C THR A 342 29.14 -8.50 10.62
N THR A 343 29.29 -8.60 11.94
CA THR A 343 29.05 -9.82 12.71
C THR A 343 27.73 -9.83 13.49
N THR A 344 27.25 -8.68 13.98
CA THR A 344 26.05 -8.61 14.84
C THR A 344 24.80 -8.24 14.04
N TYR A 345 23.93 -9.22 13.85
CA TYR A 345 22.64 -9.12 13.15
C TYR A 345 21.58 -9.87 13.95
N ASN A 346 20.31 -9.49 13.78
CA ASN A 346 19.20 -10.33 14.26
C ASN A 346 19.07 -11.56 13.37
N VAL A 347 18.98 -12.74 13.98
CA VAL A 347 18.80 -14.04 13.33
C VAL A 347 17.58 -14.72 13.95
N GLN A 348 16.44 -14.62 13.25
CA GLN A 348 15.12 -15.02 13.71
C GLN A 348 14.36 -15.85 12.67
N SER A 349 14.63 -15.69 11.38
CA SER A 349 13.94 -16.42 10.31
C SER A 349 14.84 -16.60 9.08
N MET A 350 14.61 -15.81 8.03
CA MET A 350 15.23 -15.92 6.70
C MET A 350 16.76 -15.86 6.77
N ARG A 351 17.31 -15.01 7.64
CA ARG A 351 18.77 -14.84 7.78
C ARG A 351 19.46 -16.13 8.22
N GLY A 352 18.85 -16.84 9.17
CA GLY A 352 19.36 -18.10 9.67
C GLY A 352 19.11 -19.29 8.74
N LEU A 353 18.19 -19.14 7.77
CA LEU A 353 17.85 -20.19 6.80
C LEU A 353 18.69 -20.11 5.54
N ASP A 354 18.81 -18.93 4.94
CA ASP A 354 19.57 -18.72 3.69
C ASP A 354 19.79 -17.21 3.42
N ASN A 355 20.63 -16.54 4.23
CA ASN A 355 20.85 -15.09 4.15
C ASN A 355 21.09 -14.54 2.71
N PRO A 356 21.98 -15.12 1.88
CA PRO A 356 22.20 -14.61 0.52
C PRO A 356 21.00 -14.79 -0.42
N THR A 357 20.11 -15.74 -0.15
CA THR A 357 18.88 -15.91 -0.94
C THR A 357 17.90 -14.78 -0.64
N TYR A 358 17.70 -14.43 0.62
CA TYR A 358 16.63 -13.53 1.06
C TYR A 358 17.04 -12.06 1.18
N TYR A 359 18.34 -11.75 1.30
CA TYR A 359 18.83 -10.37 1.46
C TYR A 359 19.79 -10.00 0.34
N SER A 360 19.64 -8.79 -0.19
CA SER A 360 20.66 -8.22 -1.07
C SER A 360 21.85 -7.82 -0.23
N LEU A 361 23.05 -8.14 -0.70
CA LEU A 361 24.30 -7.98 0.05
C LEU A 361 25.25 -7.07 -0.71
N THR A 362 26.23 -6.50 -0.02
CA THR A 362 27.35 -5.79 -0.64
C THR A 362 28.15 -6.72 -1.55
N SER A 363 28.99 -6.17 -2.43
CA SER A 363 29.76 -6.96 -3.41
C SER A 363 30.76 -7.94 -2.77
N ASP A 364 31.21 -7.66 -1.54
CA ASP A 364 32.03 -8.55 -0.72
C ASP A 364 31.20 -9.58 0.08
N MET A 365 29.87 -9.53 -0.03
CA MET A 365 28.90 -10.39 0.66
C MET A 365 28.91 -10.26 2.20
N GLN A 366 29.60 -9.26 2.75
CA GLN A 366 29.78 -9.12 4.20
C GLN A 366 28.69 -8.28 4.88
N SER A 367 28.05 -7.37 4.15
CA SER A 367 27.03 -6.46 4.67
C SER A 367 25.76 -6.49 3.82
N SER A 368 24.67 -5.92 4.33
CA SER A 368 23.44 -5.74 3.55
C SER A 368 23.57 -4.55 2.61
N TRP A 369 22.99 -4.65 1.42
CA TRP A 369 22.77 -3.52 0.53
C TRP A 369 21.41 -2.90 0.85
N ASP A 370 21.31 -1.57 0.94
CA ASP A 370 20.10 -0.90 1.42
C ASP A 370 19.67 0.29 0.56
N ASN A 371 18.38 0.30 0.20
CA ASN A 371 17.63 1.37 -0.45
C ASN A 371 16.30 1.64 0.26
N THR A 372 16.14 1.13 1.48
CA THR A 372 14.95 1.26 2.33
C THR A 372 15.19 2.21 3.50
N GLY A 373 16.44 2.31 3.97
CA GLY A 373 16.79 3.06 5.19
C GLY A 373 16.61 2.27 6.48
N VAL A 374 16.11 1.03 6.41
CA VAL A 374 15.85 0.14 7.56
C VAL A 374 17.02 -0.83 7.83
N GLY A 375 18.03 -0.83 6.95
CA GLY A 375 19.29 -1.56 7.14
C GLY A 375 19.56 -2.68 6.14
N GLY A 376 18.64 -2.97 5.22
CA GLY A 376 18.90 -3.92 4.13
C GLY A 376 17.68 -4.26 3.27
N ASN A 377 17.89 -4.29 1.96
CA ASN A 377 16.89 -4.75 1.00
C ASN A 377 16.63 -6.25 1.17
N TYR A 378 15.35 -6.62 1.13
CA TYR A 378 14.95 -7.95 0.73
C TYR A 378 15.39 -8.20 -0.72
N ASN A 379 15.86 -9.41 -1.03
CA ASN A 379 16.38 -9.75 -2.36
C ASN A 379 15.25 -10.00 -3.36
N THR A 380 14.58 -8.93 -3.79
CA THR A 380 13.44 -8.96 -4.72
C THR A 380 13.80 -9.50 -6.11
N ARG A 381 15.10 -9.66 -6.43
CA ARG A 381 15.55 -10.25 -7.68
C ARG A 381 15.71 -11.76 -7.61
N ASN A 382 16.09 -12.32 -6.47
CA ASN A 382 16.29 -13.76 -6.35
C ASN A 382 14.97 -14.53 -6.57
N PRO A 383 14.91 -15.56 -7.45
CA PRO A 383 13.66 -16.25 -7.78
C PRO A 383 12.95 -16.92 -6.59
N ILE A 384 13.68 -17.38 -5.58
CA ILE A 384 13.10 -18.04 -4.40
C ILE A 384 12.52 -17.00 -3.45
N ALA A 385 13.22 -15.88 -3.27
CA ALA A 385 12.72 -14.75 -2.52
C ALA A 385 11.48 -14.13 -3.20
N GLN A 386 11.48 -14.02 -4.53
CA GLN A 386 10.32 -13.60 -5.31
C GLN A 386 9.11 -14.54 -5.14
N ASN A 387 9.34 -15.86 -5.12
CA ASN A 387 8.25 -16.81 -4.90
C ASN A 387 7.55 -16.58 -3.55
N LEU A 388 8.29 -16.24 -2.50
CA LEU A 388 7.68 -15.92 -1.21
C LEU A 388 6.75 -14.68 -1.28
N ILE A 389 7.16 -13.65 -2.04
CA ILE A 389 6.30 -12.47 -2.28
C ILE A 389 5.01 -12.91 -2.99
N VAL A 390 5.13 -13.62 -4.11
CA VAL A 390 3.98 -14.06 -4.92
C VAL A 390 3.07 -15.00 -4.14
N ASP A 391 3.63 -15.96 -3.39
CA ASP A 391 2.88 -16.96 -2.66
C ASP A 391 2.12 -16.35 -1.48
N SER A 392 2.73 -15.37 -0.78
CA SER A 392 2.04 -14.63 0.27
C SER A 392 0.92 -13.75 -0.31
N LEU A 393 1.18 -12.99 -1.37
CA LEU A 393 0.13 -12.22 -2.07
C LEU A 393 -1.03 -13.12 -2.55
N ALA A 394 -0.73 -14.32 -3.04
CA ALA A 394 -1.77 -15.27 -3.43
C ALA A 394 -2.57 -15.78 -2.20
N TYR A 395 -1.89 -16.05 -1.08
CA TYR A 395 -2.55 -16.45 0.17
C TYR A 395 -3.51 -15.38 0.70
N TRP A 396 -3.06 -14.12 0.78
CA TRP A 396 -3.90 -13.00 1.21
C TRP A 396 -5.11 -12.81 0.29
N ARG A 397 -4.92 -12.93 -1.04
CA ARG A 397 -5.99 -12.84 -2.03
C ARG A 397 -6.99 -13.99 -1.89
N ASP A 398 -6.50 -15.22 -1.92
CA ASP A 398 -7.35 -16.40 -2.14
C ASP A 398 -7.92 -16.96 -0.85
N THR A 399 -7.16 -16.90 0.24
CA THR A 399 -7.56 -17.48 1.54
C THR A 399 -8.16 -16.45 2.48
N LEU A 400 -7.56 -15.26 2.54
CA LEU A 400 -7.97 -14.19 3.46
C LEU A 400 -8.94 -13.19 2.83
N GLY A 401 -9.05 -13.17 1.51
CA GLY A 401 -10.06 -12.41 0.79
C GLY A 401 -9.66 -10.99 0.42
N VAL A 402 -8.38 -10.62 0.54
CA VAL A 402 -7.87 -9.29 0.15
C VAL A 402 -8.11 -9.00 -1.33
N ASP A 403 -8.56 -7.79 -1.67
CA ASP A 403 -8.90 -7.36 -3.03
C ASP A 403 -7.74 -6.71 -3.78
N GLY A 404 -6.73 -6.22 -3.05
CA GLY A 404 -5.60 -5.50 -3.60
C GLY A 404 -4.57 -5.09 -2.55
N TYR A 405 -3.52 -4.45 -3.01
CA TYR A 405 -2.33 -4.18 -2.22
C TYR A 405 -1.78 -2.80 -2.55
N ARG A 406 -1.37 -2.05 -1.53
CA ARG A 406 -0.44 -0.93 -1.66
C ARG A 406 0.94 -1.39 -1.24
N PHE A 407 1.93 -1.21 -2.11
CA PHE A 407 3.29 -1.68 -1.88
C PHE A 407 4.16 -0.52 -1.40
N ASP A 408 4.66 -0.66 -0.19
CA ASP A 408 5.64 0.23 0.43
C ASP A 408 6.98 0.19 -0.31
N LEU A 409 7.58 1.37 -0.49
CA LEU A 409 8.84 1.62 -1.21
C LEU A 409 9.00 0.74 -2.46
N ALA A 410 7.97 0.72 -3.30
CA ALA A 410 7.77 -0.30 -4.33
C ALA A 410 8.89 -0.32 -5.38
N SER A 411 9.69 0.74 -5.50
CA SER A 411 10.83 0.78 -6.41
C SER A 411 11.88 -0.30 -6.12
N VAL A 412 11.98 -0.79 -4.87
CA VAL A 412 12.86 -1.91 -4.53
C VAL A 412 12.44 -3.21 -5.23
N LEU A 413 11.16 -3.40 -5.52
CA LEU A 413 10.66 -4.56 -6.25
C LEU A 413 10.99 -4.51 -7.75
N GLY A 414 11.31 -3.32 -8.28
CA GLY A 414 11.76 -3.12 -9.66
C GLY A 414 13.28 -3.29 -9.85
N ASN A 415 14.01 -3.66 -8.79
CA ASN A 415 15.45 -3.82 -8.82
C ASN A 415 15.89 -5.01 -9.69
N THR A 416 16.90 -4.81 -10.53
CA THR A 416 17.48 -5.86 -11.39
C THR A 416 18.72 -6.52 -10.80
N CYS A 417 19.22 -6.02 -9.66
CA CYS A 417 20.39 -6.53 -8.96
C CYS A 417 20.01 -7.54 -7.87
N GLU A 418 20.72 -8.66 -7.79
CA GLU A 418 20.65 -9.55 -6.60
C GLU A 418 21.54 -9.02 -5.47
N HIS A 419 22.79 -8.65 -5.79
CA HIS A 419 23.80 -8.16 -4.83
C HIS A 419 24.63 -7.03 -5.42
N GLY A 420 25.24 -6.22 -4.57
CA GLY A 420 26.27 -5.23 -4.88
C GLY A 420 25.81 -3.97 -5.60
N CYS A 421 24.52 -3.87 -5.95
CA CYS A 421 23.96 -2.71 -6.63
C CYS A 421 22.46 -2.54 -6.41
N PHE A 422 21.97 -1.38 -6.84
CA PHE A 422 20.56 -1.10 -7.08
C PHE A 422 20.40 -0.52 -8.48
N ASN A 423 19.45 -1.04 -9.23
CA ASN A 423 19.05 -0.50 -10.51
C ASN A 423 17.59 -0.84 -10.79
N PHE A 424 16.72 0.18 -10.72
CA PHE A 424 15.34 0.03 -11.14
C PHE A 424 15.25 -0.05 -12.67
N LEU A 425 14.51 -1.03 -13.19
CA LEU A 425 14.19 -1.11 -14.62
C LEU A 425 12.80 -1.71 -14.85
N LYS A 426 11.81 -0.88 -15.20
CA LYS A 426 10.42 -1.31 -15.39
C LYS A 426 10.22 -2.40 -16.44
N THR A 427 11.10 -2.48 -17.44
CA THR A 427 11.00 -3.41 -18.57
C THR A 427 11.70 -4.75 -18.34
N ASP A 428 12.41 -4.95 -17.22
CA ASP A 428 13.04 -6.25 -16.92
C ASP A 428 11.97 -7.24 -16.45
N SER A 429 11.66 -8.23 -17.28
CA SER A 429 10.64 -9.24 -16.99
C SER A 429 10.96 -10.14 -15.79
N GLY A 430 12.20 -10.16 -15.32
CA GLY A 430 12.63 -10.95 -14.16
C GLY A 430 12.58 -10.19 -12.83
N ASN A 431 12.16 -8.93 -12.80
CA ASN A 431 11.95 -8.21 -11.54
C ASN A 431 10.61 -8.60 -10.90
N ALA A 432 10.45 -8.31 -9.60
CA ALA A 432 9.26 -8.72 -8.85
C ALA A 432 7.99 -8.00 -9.34
N LEU A 433 8.09 -6.75 -9.83
CA LEU A 433 6.93 -6.00 -10.35
C LEU A 433 6.26 -6.72 -11.52
N ASN A 434 7.05 -7.13 -12.52
CA ASN A 434 6.55 -7.83 -13.69
C ASN A 434 6.08 -9.25 -13.36
N ARG A 435 6.75 -9.93 -12.41
CA ARG A 435 6.31 -11.23 -11.91
C ARG A 435 4.94 -11.13 -11.22
N ILE A 436 4.72 -10.13 -10.37
CA ILE A 436 3.44 -9.94 -9.66
C ILE A 436 2.31 -9.73 -10.67
N VAL A 437 2.48 -8.87 -11.68
CA VAL A 437 1.45 -8.65 -12.70
C VAL A 437 1.11 -9.93 -13.48
N ALA A 438 2.11 -10.77 -13.75
CA ALA A 438 1.89 -12.03 -14.47
C ALA A 438 1.07 -13.06 -13.66
N GLU A 439 1.32 -13.17 -12.35
CA GLU A 439 0.72 -14.19 -11.48
C GLU A 439 -0.57 -13.70 -10.77
N LEU A 440 -0.68 -12.39 -10.55
CA LEU A 440 -1.80 -11.71 -9.91
C LEU A 440 -2.29 -10.60 -10.84
N PRO A 441 -3.00 -10.94 -11.94
CA PRO A 441 -3.36 -9.98 -12.97
C PRO A 441 -4.20 -8.83 -12.39
N PRO A 442 -3.91 -7.58 -12.82
CA PRO A 442 -4.61 -6.41 -12.33
C PRO A 442 -6.07 -6.40 -12.77
N ARG A 443 -6.92 -5.78 -11.97
CA ARG A 443 -8.35 -5.67 -12.27
C ARG A 443 -8.57 -4.90 -13.58
N PRO A 444 -9.43 -5.37 -14.50
CA PRO A 444 -9.72 -4.66 -15.74
C PRO A 444 -10.36 -3.29 -15.50
N ALA A 445 -10.17 -2.37 -16.45
CA ALA A 445 -10.72 -1.01 -16.40
C ALA A 445 -12.26 -0.95 -16.28
N GLY A 446 -12.96 -1.98 -16.78
CA GLY A 446 -14.42 -2.12 -16.66
C GLY A 446 -14.89 -2.84 -15.39
N GLY A 447 -13.97 -3.26 -14.52
CA GLY A 447 -14.25 -4.13 -13.39
C GLY A 447 -14.15 -5.62 -13.75
N GLY A 448 -14.46 -6.47 -12.79
CA GLY A 448 -14.35 -7.93 -12.88
C GLY A 448 -13.39 -8.52 -11.85
N SER A 449 -12.98 -9.76 -12.09
CA SER A 449 -11.97 -10.46 -11.28
C SER A 449 -10.58 -9.88 -11.55
N GLY A 450 -9.80 -9.70 -10.49
CA GLY A 450 -8.42 -9.22 -10.55
C GLY A 450 -8.03 -8.60 -9.23
N VAL A 451 -6.81 -8.09 -9.18
CA VAL A 451 -6.23 -7.46 -7.99
C VAL A 451 -6.01 -5.97 -8.26
N ASP A 452 -6.27 -5.12 -7.28
CA ASP A 452 -5.90 -3.70 -7.37
C ASP A 452 -4.45 -3.54 -6.87
N LEU A 453 -3.51 -3.21 -7.76
CA LEU A 453 -2.07 -3.08 -7.45
C LEU A 453 -1.68 -1.61 -7.41
N ILE A 454 -1.29 -1.12 -6.23
CA ILE A 454 -0.92 0.28 -5.99
C ILE A 454 0.53 0.32 -5.50
N ALA A 455 1.36 1.16 -6.09
CA ALA A 455 2.75 1.34 -5.69
C ALA A 455 2.94 2.67 -4.96
N GLU A 456 3.81 2.69 -3.94
CA GLU A 456 4.59 3.87 -3.59
C GLU A 456 5.79 3.97 -4.54
N PRO A 457 5.78 4.88 -5.53
CA PRO A 457 6.71 4.83 -6.65
C PRO A 457 8.07 5.48 -6.36
N TRP A 458 8.61 5.26 -5.16
CA TRP A 458 9.94 5.70 -4.77
C TRP A 458 10.59 4.73 -3.78
N ALA A 459 11.89 4.91 -3.54
CA ALA A 459 12.63 4.35 -2.42
C ALA A 459 13.79 5.33 -2.09
N ILE A 460 14.85 4.87 -1.43
CA ILE A 460 15.99 5.72 -1.04
C ILE A 460 17.23 5.40 -1.90
N GLY A 461 17.79 6.43 -2.53
CA GLY A 461 19.07 6.35 -3.26
C GLY A 461 18.97 5.74 -4.67
N GLY A 462 20.07 5.80 -5.43
CA GLY A 462 20.12 5.31 -6.82
C GLY A 462 19.11 6.02 -7.73
N ASN A 463 18.53 5.26 -8.67
CA ASN A 463 17.45 5.73 -9.54
C ASN A 463 16.06 5.34 -8.99
N SER A 464 15.85 5.34 -7.68
CA SER A 464 14.63 4.79 -7.08
C SER A 464 13.39 5.69 -7.16
N TYR A 465 13.51 7.00 -7.38
CA TYR A 465 12.35 7.87 -7.60
C TYR A 465 11.74 7.62 -8.98
N GLN A 466 10.54 7.04 -9.02
CA GLN A 466 9.94 6.43 -10.20
C GLN A 466 8.44 6.78 -10.33
N VAL A 467 8.02 7.98 -9.92
CA VAL A 467 6.67 8.48 -10.20
C VAL A 467 6.45 8.53 -11.73
N GLY A 468 5.44 7.83 -12.22
CA GLY A 468 5.19 7.55 -13.64
C GLY A 468 6.07 6.44 -14.23
N GLY A 469 6.95 5.84 -13.43
CA GLY A 469 7.98 4.90 -13.85
C GLY A 469 7.60 3.42 -13.74
N PHE A 470 6.43 3.06 -13.19
CA PHE A 470 6.04 1.65 -13.04
C PHE A 470 5.45 1.07 -14.34
N PRO A 471 5.52 -0.26 -14.54
CA PRO A 471 4.95 -0.88 -15.73
C PRO A 471 3.41 -0.83 -15.71
N ALA A 472 2.79 -0.97 -16.89
CA ALA A 472 1.34 -1.08 -17.01
C ALA A 472 0.79 -2.22 -16.14
N GLY A 473 -0.39 -1.99 -15.56
CA GLY A 473 -0.99 -2.86 -14.55
C GLY A 473 -0.84 -2.35 -13.11
N TRP A 474 0.09 -1.41 -12.89
CA TRP A 474 0.25 -0.71 -11.62
C TRP A 474 -0.42 0.66 -11.64
N SER A 475 -1.14 0.96 -10.56
CA SER A 475 -1.47 2.32 -10.16
C SER A 475 -0.40 2.83 -9.19
N GLU A 476 -0.26 4.15 -9.05
CA GLU A 476 0.79 4.74 -8.23
C GLU A 476 0.21 5.85 -7.34
N TRP A 477 0.72 5.94 -6.10
CA TRP A 477 0.59 7.13 -5.28
C TRP A 477 1.21 8.32 -5.99
N ASN A 478 0.39 9.30 -6.39
CA ASN A 478 0.85 10.46 -7.13
C ASN A 478 1.35 11.57 -6.17
N GLY A 479 2.61 11.46 -5.74
CA GLY A 479 3.27 12.49 -4.92
C GLY A 479 3.31 13.87 -5.59
N LEU A 480 3.37 13.94 -6.92
CA LEU A 480 3.33 15.22 -7.64
C LEU A 480 1.94 15.88 -7.59
N TYR A 481 0.85 15.10 -7.58
CA TYR A 481 -0.49 15.62 -7.34
C TYR A 481 -0.56 16.24 -5.94
N ARG A 482 -0.15 15.48 -4.92
CA ARG A 482 -0.10 15.92 -3.52
C ARG A 482 0.65 17.25 -3.39
N ASP A 483 1.89 17.27 -3.86
CA ASP A 483 2.80 18.40 -3.65
C ASP A 483 2.35 19.65 -4.40
N MET A 484 1.84 19.49 -5.62
CA MET A 484 1.36 20.61 -6.43
C MET A 484 0.08 21.23 -5.85
N VAL A 485 -0.88 20.40 -5.42
CA VAL A 485 -2.13 20.90 -4.80
C VAL A 485 -1.83 21.58 -3.47
N ARG A 486 -0.92 21.03 -2.66
CA ARG A 486 -0.44 21.68 -1.42
C ARG A 486 0.25 23.02 -1.71
N ALA A 487 1.22 23.04 -2.61
CA ALA A 487 1.97 24.26 -2.97
C ALA A 487 1.04 25.36 -3.50
N SER A 488 0.07 25.02 -4.35
CA SER A 488 -0.90 25.99 -4.89
C SER A 488 -1.70 26.72 -3.79
N GLN A 489 -1.97 26.04 -2.67
CA GLN A 489 -2.73 26.58 -1.55
C GLN A 489 -1.84 27.30 -0.52
N ASN A 490 -0.66 26.74 -0.24
CA ASN A 490 0.12 27.12 0.93
C ASN A 490 1.39 27.93 0.61
N GLN A 491 1.85 27.91 -0.64
CA GLN A 491 3.13 28.50 -1.04
C GLN A 491 2.99 29.55 -2.17
N LEU A 492 1.83 30.19 -2.26
CA LEU A 492 1.61 31.31 -3.18
C LEU A 492 2.66 32.41 -2.95
N GLY A 493 3.40 32.76 -4.00
CA GLY A 493 4.49 33.73 -3.94
C GLY A 493 5.83 33.17 -3.43
N SER A 494 5.87 31.92 -2.94
CA SER A 494 7.10 31.23 -2.51
C SER A 494 7.57 30.19 -3.54
N VAL A 495 6.63 29.48 -4.16
CA VAL A 495 6.91 28.48 -5.20
C VAL A 495 6.07 28.80 -6.43
N THR A 496 6.68 28.66 -7.61
CA THR A 496 5.97 28.83 -8.88
C THR A 496 5.07 27.63 -9.15
N VAL A 497 3.76 27.86 -9.16
CA VAL A 497 2.75 26.89 -9.59
C VAL A 497 1.97 27.49 -10.75
N THR A 498 2.05 26.87 -11.92
CA THR A 498 1.32 27.32 -13.11
C THR A 498 -0.06 26.67 -13.20
N THR A 499 -1.01 27.35 -13.84
CA THR A 499 -2.34 26.76 -14.09
C THR A 499 -2.27 25.55 -15.02
N GLY A 500 -1.28 25.46 -15.92
CA GLY A 500 -1.04 24.30 -16.76
C GLY A 500 -0.64 23.04 -15.98
N SER A 501 0.24 23.19 -14.99
CA SER A 501 0.61 22.08 -14.10
C SER A 501 -0.59 21.60 -13.27
N MET A 502 -1.39 22.53 -12.74
CA MET A 502 -2.63 22.21 -12.02
C MET A 502 -3.66 21.50 -12.93
N ALA A 503 -3.88 22.01 -14.14
CA ALA A 503 -4.76 21.41 -15.13
C ALA A 503 -4.37 19.96 -15.44
N THR A 504 -3.06 19.71 -15.56
CA THR A 504 -2.52 18.37 -15.78
C THR A 504 -2.83 17.44 -14.59
N ARG A 505 -2.70 17.91 -13.34
CA ARG A 505 -3.05 17.13 -12.14
C ARG A 505 -4.55 16.80 -12.08
N PHE A 506 -5.41 17.80 -12.32
CA PHE A 506 -6.86 17.64 -12.27
C PHE A 506 -7.42 16.73 -13.38
N ALA A 507 -6.75 16.68 -14.55
CA ALA A 507 -7.13 15.82 -15.67
C ALA A 507 -6.53 14.39 -15.61
N GLY A 508 -5.95 13.99 -14.47
CA GLY A 508 -5.46 12.62 -14.25
C GLY A 508 -4.00 12.38 -14.61
N SER A 509 -3.17 13.42 -14.71
CA SER A 509 -1.71 13.34 -14.88
C SER A 509 -1.26 12.53 -16.10
N SER A 510 -1.75 12.91 -17.28
CA SER A 510 -1.38 12.25 -18.55
C SER A 510 0.11 12.34 -18.89
N ASP A 511 0.83 13.31 -18.34
CA ASP A 511 2.29 13.42 -18.44
C ASP A 511 3.04 12.30 -17.71
N LEU A 512 2.39 11.66 -16.72
CA LEU A 512 2.94 10.53 -15.98
C LEU A 512 2.47 9.17 -16.50
N TYR A 513 1.22 9.10 -16.98
CA TYR A 513 0.52 7.84 -17.22
C TYR A 513 -0.04 7.69 -18.64
N GLY A 514 0.13 8.69 -19.50
CA GLY A 514 -0.46 8.73 -20.85
C GLY A 514 0.38 8.07 -21.95
N ASP A 515 1.64 7.73 -21.67
CA ASP A 515 2.62 7.32 -22.68
C ASP A 515 2.84 5.79 -22.78
N ASP A 516 2.39 5.01 -21.79
CA ASP A 516 2.63 3.56 -21.72
C ASP A 516 1.35 2.70 -21.59
N GLY A 517 0.21 3.28 -21.98
CA GLY A 517 -1.08 2.58 -22.05
C GLY A 517 -1.88 2.60 -20.75
N ARG A 518 -1.31 3.13 -19.66
CA ARG A 518 -2.05 3.49 -18.45
C ARG A 518 -3.09 4.59 -18.72
N LYS A 519 -3.95 4.81 -17.73
CA LYS A 519 -5.17 5.61 -17.80
C LYS A 519 -5.25 6.55 -16.59
N PRO A 520 -6.18 7.54 -16.59
CA PRO A 520 -6.27 8.49 -15.46
C PRO A 520 -6.36 7.81 -14.09
N TRP A 521 -7.11 6.71 -14.00
CA TRP A 521 -7.31 5.96 -12.77
C TRP A 521 -6.07 5.22 -12.25
N ASN A 522 -4.96 5.21 -12.99
CA ASN A 522 -3.67 4.76 -12.47
C ASN A 522 -2.99 5.80 -11.58
N SER A 523 -3.47 7.05 -11.57
CA SER A 523 -3.10 8.08 -10.60
C SER A 523 -3.94 7.92 -9.33
N VAL A 524 -3.33 7.46 -8.24
CA VAL A 524 -3.94 7.55 -6.90
C VAL A 524 -3.66 8.94 -6.35
N ASN A 525 -4.69 9.78 -6.34
CA ASN A 525 -4.61 11.17 -5.93
C ASN A 525 -4.89 11.29 -4.43
N PHE A 526 -3.96 11.90 -3.69
CA PHE A 526 -4.10 12.11 -2.26
C PHE A 526 -3.55 13.48 -1.86
N ILE A 527 -4.12 14.06 -0.80
CA ILE A 527 -3.60 15.29 -0.20
C ILE A 527 -2.74 14.97 1.02
N THR A 528 -3.04 13.87 1.71
CA THR A 528 -2.43 13.40 2.95
C THR A 528 -2.38 11.88 2.91
N ALA A 529 -1.42 11.31 3.64
CA ALA A 529 -1.22 9.88 3.88
C ALA A 529 -0.84 9.73 5.37
N HIS A 530 -0.61 8.51 5.84
CA HIS A 530 -0.02 8.30 7.16
C HIS A 530 1.34 9.00 7.31
N ASP A 531 2.13 9.06 6.23
CA ASP A 531 3.35 9.86 6.13
C ASP A 531 3.07 11.36 6.05
N GLY A 532 3.59 12.10 7.03
CA GLY A 532 3.45 13.54 7.11
C GLY A 532 2.23 13.97 7.94
N PHE A 533 1.71 15.16 7.62
CA PHE A 533 0.58 15.73 8.35
C PHE A 533 -0.76 15.09 7.97
N THR A 534 -1.68 15.08 8.95
CA THR A 534 -3.13 14.96 8.72
C THR A 534 -3.65 16.14 7.90
N LEU A 535 -4.87 16.04 7.34
CA LEU A 535 -5.44 17.14 6.55
C LEU A 535 -5.62 18.41 7.40
N LYS A 536 -5.99 18.26 8.68
CA LYS A 536 -6.14 19.40 9.59
C LYS A 536 -4.81 20.06 9.90
N ASP A 537 -3.74 19.29 10.10
CA ASP A 537 -2.42 19.78 10.45
C ASP A 537 -1.70 20.39 9.25
N LEU A 538 -1.90 19.86 8.04
CA LEU A 538 -1.37 20.42 6.80
C LEU A 538 -1.77 21.89 6.61
N TYR A 539 -2.98 22.25 7.03
CA TYR A 539 -3.49 23.62 7.00
C TYR A 539 -3.50 24.29 8.38
N GLY A 540 -2.92 23.65 9.40
CA GLY A 540 -2.86 24.14 10.78
C GLY A 540 -1.45 24.41 11.28
N CYS A 541 -0.43 23.94 10.58
CA CYS A 541 0.96 23.91 11.03
C CYS A 541 1.90 24.49 9.97
N ASN A 542 2.86 25.30 10.39
CA ASN A 542 3.93 25.80 9.52
C ASN A 542 5.17 24.90 9.52
N SER A 543 5.35 24.08 10.55
CA SER A 543 6.48 23.17 10.71
C SER A 543 6.05 21.95 11.52
N LYS A 544 6.78 20.84 11.37
CA LYS A 544 6.59 19.65 12.20
C LYS A 544 6.94 19.94 13.66
N ASN A 545 6.28 19.23 14.57
CA ASN A 545 6.52 19.25 16.00
C ASN A 545 6.46 17.82 16.52
N ASN A 546 7.50 17.04 16.23
CA ASN A 546 7.55 15.63 16.61
C ASN A 546 8.18 15.42 18.00
N THR A 547 8.67 16.50 18.63
CA THR A 547 9.31 16.48 19.96
C THR A 547 8.34 16.77 21.11
N GLN A 548 7.04 16.65 20.86
CA GLN A 548 6.02 16.82 21.90
C GLN A 548 6.14 15.74 22.98
N PRO A 549 5.71 16.02 24.21
CA PRO A 549 5.56 14.97 25.21
C PRO A 549 4.43 14.01 24.84
N TRP A 550 4.39 12.86 25.51
CA TRP A 550 3.24 11.96 25.49
C TRP A 550 1.94 12.73 25.79
N PRO A 551 0.83 12.47 25.07
CA PRO A 551 0.62 11.40 24.08
C PRO A 551 0.86 11.79 22.61
N TYR A 552 1.51 12.93 22.31
CA TYR A 552 1.70 13.43 20.93
C TYR A 552 3.12 13.23 20.36
N GLY A 553 4.04 12.69 21.17
CA GLY A 553 5.42 12.41 20.81
C GLY A 553 6.16 11.70 21.95
N VAL A 554 7.47 11.48 21.86
CA VAL A 554 8.38 11.92 20.78
C VAL A 554 8.38 10.93 19.62
N SER A 555 8.43 11.45 18.39
CA SER A 555 8.69 10.69 17.17
C SER A 555 9.89 11.30 16.45
N ASP A 556 10.89 10.49 16.09
CA ASP A 556 12.06 10.96 15.36
C ASP A 556 11.76 11.11 13.87
N GLY A 557 12.56 11.93 13.15
CA GLY A 557 12.47 12.04 11.70
C GLY A 557 11.22 12.75 11.17
N GLY A 558 10.70 12.27 10.03
CA GLY A 558 9.64 12.88 9.22
C GLY A 558 10.13 13.90 8.18
N GLU A 559 9.29 14.21 7.20
CA GLU A 559 9.57 15.19 6.15
C GLU A 559 9.72 16.62 6.71
N ASP A 560 10.69 17.38 6.24
CA ASP A 560 10.85 18.79 6.62
C ASP A 560 10.07 19.71 5.67
N ASN A 561 9.95 19.33 4.40
CA ASN A 561 9.26 20.10 3.37
C ASN A 561 7.80 19.64 3.18
N ASN A 562 6.93 19.99 4.12
CA ASN A 562 5.54 19.51 4.16
C ASN A 562 4.57 20.23 3.21
N HIS A 563 5.01 21.35 2.61
CA HIS A 563 4.16 22.31 1.86
C HIS A 563 2.93 22.75 2.68
N SER A 564 3.09 22.90 3.99
CA SER A 564 2.02 23.25 4.93
C SER A 564 1.97 24.75 5.20
N TRP A 565 0.82 25.24 5.65
CA TRP A 565 0.65 26.63 6.12
C TRP A 565 -0.51 26.69 7.10
N ASP A 566 -0.34 27.35 8.23
CA ASP A 566 -1.35 27.49 9.28
C ASP A 566 -2.52 28.44 8.93
N GLN A 567 -2.54 28.97 7.71
CA GLN A 567 -3.52 29.95 7.21
C GLN A 567 -3.58 31.21 8.09
N GLY A 568 -2.44 31.63 8.67
CA GLY A 568 -2.39 32.77 9.59
C GLY A 568 -3.06 32.48 10.93
N SER A 569 -3.17 31.21 11.33
CA SER A 569 -3.80 30.75 12.56
C SER A 569 -5.32 31.06 12.67
N ILE A 570 -6.01 31.27 11.54
CA ILE A 570 -7.45 31.54 11.50
C ILE A 570 -8.24 30.25 11.24
N ALA A 571 -8.90 29.70 12.27
CA ALA A 571 -9.57 28.40 12.21
C ALA A 571 -10.56 28.24 11.03
N ALA A 572 -11.34 29.27 10.70
CA ALA A 572 -12.26 29.25 9.56
C ALA A 572 -11.53 29.12 8.20
N ASP A 573 -10.36 29.76 8.06
CA ASP A 573 -9.53 29.66 6.86
C ASP A 573 -8.81 28.32 6.77
N GLN A 574 -8.40 27.74 7.90
CA GLN A 574 -7.87 26.36 7.95
C GLN A 574 -8.90 25.35 7.45
N ARG A 575 -10.16 25.48 7.86
CA ARG A 575 -11.25 24.63 7.38
C ARG A 575 -11.60 24.86 5.91
N LYS A 576 -11.53 26.11 5.43
CA LYS A 576 -11.66 26.44 4.00
C LYS A 576 -10.57 25.74 3.17
N ALA A 577 -9.31 25.81 3.60
CA ALA A 577 -8.20 25.15 2.93
C ALA A 577 -8.36 23.61 2.95
N ALA A 578 -8.78 23.02 4.08
CA ALA A 578 -9.11 21.60 4.15
C ALA A 578 -10.24 21.21 3.18
N ARG A 579 -11.29 22.04 3.07
CA ARG A 579 -12.39 21.83 2.09
C ARG A 579 -11.89 21.89 0.66
N ASN A 580 -10.99 22.81 0.34
CA ASN A 580 -10.37 22.89 -0.99
C ASN A 580 -9.59 21.61 -1.31
N GLY A 581 -8.71 21.15 -0.41
CA GLY A 581 -7.95 19.91 -0.60
C GLY A 581 -8.88 18.71 -0.87
N MET A 582 -9.89 18.53 -0.01
CA MET A 582 -10.90 17.47 -0.17
C MET A 582 -11.69 17.61 -1.48
N ALA A 583 -12.13 18.82 -1.85
CA ALA A 583 -12.91 19.04 -3.06
C ALA A 583 -12.09 18.78 -4.33
N LEU A 584 -10.88 19.35 -4.43
CA LEU A 584 -10.02 19.17 -5.60
C LEU A 584 -9.67 17.69 -5.80
N MET A 585 -9.39 16.96 -4.72
CA MET A 585 -9.16 15.51 -4.75
C MET A 585 -10.38 14.74 -5.28
N MET A 586 -11.58 15.05 -4.80
CA MET A 586 -12.81 14.37 -5.24
C MET A 586 -13.24 14.75 -6.66
N LEU A 587 -12.89 15.94 -7.14
CA LEU A 587 -13.25 16.47 -8.46
C LEU A 587 -12.22 16.21 -9.56
N SER A 588 -11.02 15.72 -9.21
CA SER A 588 -9.99 15.36 -10.18
C SER A 588 -10.23 13.97 -10.77
N ALA A 589 -9.87 13.78 -12.03
CA ALA A 589 -9.73 12.45 -12.61
C ALA A 589 -8.55 11.71 -11.94
N GLY A 590 -8.67 10.39 -11.80
CA GLY A 590 -7.80 9.57 -10.95
C GLY A 590 -8.60 8.85 -9.88
N VAL A 591 -7.93 8.25 -8.89
CA VAL A 591 -8.56 7.52 -7.79
C VAL A 591 -8.24 8.26 -6.48
N PRO A 592 -9.22 8.85 -5.79
CA PRO A 592 -8.95 9.59 -4.56
C PRO A 592 -8.68 8.64 -3.39
N MET A 593 -7.73 9.03 -2.54
CA MET A 593 -7.45 8.37 -1.27
C MET A 593 -7.56 9.38 -0.12
N VAL A 594 -8.31 9.01 0.92
CA VAL A 594 -8.53 9.81 2.14
C VAL A 594 -7.92 9.09 3.33
N VAL A 595 -7.19 9.78 4.19
CA VAL A 595 -6.68 9.22 5.45
C VAL A 595 -7.79 9.19 6.48
N GLY A 596 -7.86 8.11 7.25
CA GLY A 596 -8.87 7.95 8.28
C GLY A 596 -8.81 9.04 9.34
N GLY A 597 -9.96 9.67 9.59
CA GLY A 597 -10.11 10.81 10.47
C GLY A 597 -10.06 12.15 9.73
N ASP A 598 -9.52 12.23 8.52
CA ASP A 598 -9.52 13.48 7.75
C ASP A 598 -10.94 13.90 7.35
N GLU A 599 -11.89 12.96 7.28
CA GLU A 599 -13.31 13.30 7.09
C GLU A 599 -13.89 14.12 8.26
N ALA A 600 -13.23 14.11 9.42
CA ALA A 600 -13.65 14.88 10.59
C ALA A 600 -12.49 15.71 11.17
N LEU A 601 -11.52 16.08 10.34
CA LEU A 601 -10.39 16.93 10.71
C LEU A 601 -9.58 16.39 11.91
N ARG A 602 -9.21 15.11 11.90
CA ARG A 602 -8.25 14.53 12.84
C ARG A 602 -6.96 15.34 12.83
N SER A 603 -6.36 15.55 14.00
CA SER A 603 -5.12 16.30 14.18
C SER A 603 -4.21 15.54 15.13
N LEU A 604 -2.91 15.59 14.84
CA LEU A 604 -1.81 15.09 15.63
C LEU A 604 -0.97 16.22 16.22
N ASN A 605 -1.55 17.41 16.30
CA ASN A 605 -0.92 18.62 16.81
C ASN A 605 0.45 18.89 16.17
N CYS A 606 0.50 18.79 14.84
CA CYS A 606 1.71 18.95 14.06
C CYS A 606 2.78 17.85 14.24
N ASN A 607 2.49 16.68 14.80
CA ASN A 607 3.37 15.52 14.60
C ASN A 607 3.15 14.98 13.18
N ASN A 608 4.21 14.93 12.38
CA ASN A 608 4.17 14.47 10.99
C ASN A 608 4.85 13.11 10.76
N ASN A 609 5.27 12.43 11.83
CA ASN A 609 5.83 11.08 11.75
C ASN A 609 5.38 10.21 12.93
N PRO A 610 4.08 10.05 13.18
CA PRO A 610 3.54 9.34 14.34
C PRO A 610 3.67 7.80 14.27
N TYR A 611 4.77 7.28 13.72
CA TYR A 611 4.97 5.84 13.45
C TYR A 611 5.07 4.98 14.72
N ASN A 612 5.49 5.60 15.83
CA ASN A 612 5.68 4.98 17.13
C ASN A 612 4.63 5.44 18.17
N LEU A 613 3.53 6.06 17.73
CA LEU A 613 2.51 6.62 18.62
C LEU A 613 1.29 5.69 18.70
N ASP A 614 1.35 4.65 19.52
CA ASP A 614 0.19 3.83 19.88
C ASP A 614 -0.61 4.48 21.04
N SER A 615 -1.16 5.67 20.77
CA SER A 615 -1.78 6.52 21.79
C SER A 615 -3.16 7.05 21.39
N GLY A 616 -3.93 7.50 22.38
CA GLY A 616 -5.22 8.15 22.18
C GLY A 616 -5.17 9.43 21.35
N ALA A 617 -3.99 10.03 21.14
CA ALA A 617 -3.82 11.16 20.21
C ALA A 617 -3.83 10.70 18.75
N ASN A 618 -3.30 9.50 18.47
CA ASN A 618 -3.16 8.98 17.11
C ASN A 618 -4.38 8.16 16.68
N TRP A 619 -5.01 7.42 17.60
CA TRP A 619 -6.23 6.68 17.30
C TRP A 619 -7.37 7.62 16.87
N GLN A 620 -8.24 7.15 15.99
CA GLN A 620 -9.34 7.95 15.46
C GLN A 620 -10.33 8.35 16.55
N GLY A 621 -10.62 9.66 16.64
CA GLY A 621 -11.65 10.20 17.53
C GLY A 621 -13.05 10.11 16.90
N TRP A 622 -14.02 9.61 17.67
CA TRP A 622 -15.41 9.40 17.25
C TRP A 622 -16.41 10.37 17.92
N SER A 623 -15.91 11.29 18.74
CA SER A 623 -16.68 12.38 19.31
C SER A 623 -16.26 13.68 18.66
N TRP A 624 -17.17 14.29 17.90
CA TRP A 624 -16.86 15.43 17.06
C TRP A 624 -17.54 16.69 17.57
N THR A 625 -16.84 17.81 17.43
CA THR A 625 -17.42 19.14 17.53
C THR A 625 -18.40 19.40 16.38
N THR A 626 -19.16 20.50 16.45
CA THR A 626 -20.03 20.94 15.35
C THR A 626 -19.26 21.19 14.07
N ASP A 627 -18.08 21.83 14.15
CA ASP A 627 -17.25 22.12 12.98
C ASP A 627 -16.72 20.84 12.31
N GLN A 628 -16.30 19.86 13.11
CA GLN A 628 -15.88 18.55 12.59
C GLN A 628 -17.04 17.78 11.98
N SER A 629 -18.23 17.83 12.60
CA SER A 629 -19.44 17.21 12.03
C SER A 629 -19.87 17.89 10.72
N ASN A 630 -19.74 19.21 10.62
CA ASN A 630 -19.97 19.95 9.38
C ASN A 630 -18.96 19.55 8.29
N PHE A 631 -17.68 19.39 8.65
CA PHE A 631 -16.68 18.91 7.72
C PHE A 631 -16.95 17.47 7.26
N GLN A 632 -17.41 16.60 8.17
CA GLN A 632 -17.80 15.23 7.82
C GLN A 632 -18.98 15.18 6.86
N ASN A 633 -19.98 16.04 7.04
CA ASN A 633 -21.07 16.21 6.07
C ASN A 633 -20.55 16.71 4.72
N PHE A 634 -19.58 17.64 4.71
CA PHE A 634 -18.93 18.10 3.49
C PHE A 634 -18.19 16.95 2.78
N SER A 635 -17.36 16.18 3.50
CA SER A 635 -16.64 15.02 2.95
C SER A 635 -17.61 13.99 2.37
N LYS A 636 -18.66 13.62 3.12
CA LYS A 636 -19.71 12.70 2.66
C LYS A 636 -20.42 13.23 1.41
N GLY A 637 -20.74 14.52 1.37
CA GLY A 637 -21.35 15.17 0.21
C GLY A 637 -20.45 15.12 -1.02
N MET A 638 -19.15 15.42 -0.89
CA MET A 638 -18.20 15.37 -2.00
C MET A 638 -17.98 13.94 -2.52
N ILE A 639 -17.89 12.96 -1.62
CA ILE A 639 -17.81 11.54 -1.97
C ILE A 639 -19.06 11.09 -2.72
N ALA A 640 -20.24 11.45 -2.23
CA ALA A 640 -21.51 11.12 -2.87
C ALA A 640 -21.62 11.76 -4.26
N PHE A 641 -21.26 13.04 -4.39
CA PHE A 641 -21.21 13.75 -5.68
C PHE A 641 -20.29 13.01 -6.65
N ARG A 642 -19.05 12.74 -6.26
CA ARG A 642 -18.09 12.01 -7.11
C ARG A 642 -18.68 10.71 -7.62
N LYS A 643 -19.34 9.91 -6.78
CA LYS A 643 -19.94 8.62 -7.15
C LYS A 643 -21.12 8.76 -8.11
N ALA A 644 -21.93 9.80 -7.94
CA ALA A 644 -23.08 10.08 -8.80
C ALA A 644 -22.70 10.57 -10.21
N HIS A 645 -21.46 11.05 -10.40
CA HIS A 645 -21.02 11.73 -11.62
C HIS A 645 -19.89 10.99 -12.35
N PRO A 646 -20.19 10.04 -13.27
CA PRO A 646 -19.19 9.33 -14.08
C PRO A 646 -18.23 10.24 -14.84
N ALA A 647 -18.64 11.47 -15.15
CA ALA A 647 -17.81 12.46 -15.81
C ALA A 647 -16.53 12.79 -15.03
N LEU A 648 -16.48 12.54 -13.72
CA LEU A 648 -15.29 12.71 -12.88
C LEU A 648 -14.40 11.46 -12.78
N ARG A 649 -14.85 10.34 -13.35
CA ARG A 649 -14.22 9.01 -13.22
C ARG A 649 -13.98 8.39 -14.60
N PRO A 650 -13.32 9.10 -15.52
CA PRO A 650 -13.23 8.68 -16.90
C PRO A 650 -12.33 7.45 -17.05
N ALA A 651 -12.70 6.54 -17.96
CA ALA A 651 -11.90 5.36 -18.25
C ALA A 651 -10.67 5.67 -19.13
N ASN A 652 -10.69 6.79 -19.85
CA ASN A 652 -9.61 7.32 -20.68
C ASN A 652 -9.34 8.78 -20.31
N PHE A 653 -8.19 9.31 -20.69
CA PHE A 653 -7.95 10.76 -20.60
C PHE A 653 -9.01 11.52 -21.41
N TYR A 654 -9.44 12.68 -20.91
CA TYR A 654 -10.45 13.49 -21.58
C TYR A 654 -10.00 13.91 -22.98
N SER A 655 -10.91 13.80 -23.95
CA SER A 655 -10.67 14.19 -25.33
C SER A 655 -10.93 15.68 -25.58
N ALA A 656 -10.06 16.26 -26.41
CA ALA A 656 -10.20 17.52 -27.15
C ALA A 656 -11.40 17.63 -28.12
N VAL A 657 -12.28 16.63 -28.16
CA VAL A 657 -13.23 16.42 -29.26
C VAL A 657 -14.63 16.22 -28.71
N ASP A 658 -15.61 16.81 -29.39
CA ASP A 658 -17.04 16.52 -29.26
C ASP A 658 -17.37 15.23 -30.03
N ASN A 659 -17.86 14.20 -29.35
CA ASN A 659 -18.21 12.90 -29.94
C ASN A 659 -19.72 12.68 -30.06
N ASN A 660 -20.55 13.62 -29.60
CA ASN A 660 -22.01 13.48 -29.57
C ASN A 660 -22.76 14.59 -30.35
N GLY A 661 -22.04 15.60 -30.85
CA GLY A 661 -22.56 16.68 -31.68
C GLY A 661 -23.24 17.81 -30.91
N ASN A 662 -23.04 17.90 -29.59
CA ASN A 662 -23.64 18.94 -28.75
C ASN A 662 -22.80 20.23 -28.66
N VAL A 663 -21.68 20.30 -29.39
CA VAL A 663 -20.74 21.43 -29.46
C VAL A 663 -19.94 21.61 -28.16
N MET A 664 -19.77 20.55 -27.36
CA MET A 664 -18.89 20.51 -26.19
C MET A 664 -17.85 19.41 -26.34
N GLU A 665 -16.58 19.73 -26.10
CA GLU A 665 -15.59 18.68 -25.83
C GLU A 665 -15.83 18.07 -24.45
N GLN A 666 -15.31 16.86 -24.28
CA GLN A 666 -15.35 16.15 -23.01
C GLN A 666 -14.82 17.00 -21.85
N LEU A 667 -13.76 17.77 -22.07
CA LEU A 667 -13.26 18.73 -21.09
C LEU A 667 -12.70 19.99 -21.77
N ARG A 668 -13.05 21.16 -21.23
CA ARG A 668 -12.51 22.46 -21.68
C ARG A 668 -12.11 23.34 -20.49
N TRP A 669 -10.97 24.01 -20.63
CA TRP A 669 -10.41 24.92 -19.63
C TRP A 669 -10.74 26.38 -19.93
N PHE A 670 -10.96 27.17 -18.88
CA PHE A 670 -11.40 28.56 -18.96
C PHE A 670 -10.57 29.46 -18.05
N LYS A 671 -10.27 30.65 -18.57
CA LYS A 671 -9.79 31.79 -17.79
C LYS A 671 -10.95 32.35 -16.95
N PRO A 672 -10.70 33.14 -15.90
CA PRO A 672 -11.75 33.79 -15.12
C PRO A 672 -12.69 34.68 -15.94
N ASN A 673 -12.23 35.26 -17.05
CA ASN A 673 -13.08 36.09 -17.92
C ASN A 673 -14.01 35.28 -18.85
N GLY A 674 -14.10 33.95 -18.69
CA GLY A 674 -14.97 33.07 -19.48
C GLY A 674 -14.41 32.67 -20.84
N GLN A 675 -13.27 33.21 -21.24
CA GLN A 675 -12.57 32.79 -22.47
C GLN A 675 -11.83 31.47 -22.24
N VAL A 676 -11.62 30.71 -23.32
CA VAL A 676 -10.85 29.47 -23.28
C VAL A 676 -9.41 29.75 -22.84
N ALA A 677 -8.88 28.94 -21.92
CA ALA A 677 -7.48 29.02 -21.51
C ALA A 677 -6.57 28.54 -22.65
N ASP A 678 -5.64 29.40 -23.06
CA ASP A 678 -4.65 29.13 -24.10
C ASP A 678 -3.28 28.79 -23.50
N ALA A 679 -2.34 28.40 -24.34
CA ALA A 679 -0.99 28.05 -23.91
C ALA A 679 -0.27 29.20 -23.17
N ALA A 680 -0.55 30.45 -23.54
CA ALA A 680 0.01 31.60 -22.84
C ALA A 680 -0.51 31.68 -21.40
N TYR A 681 -1.82 31.52 -21.21
CA TYR A 681 -2.44 31.50 -19.88
C TYR A 681 -1.92 30.36 -19.00
N PHE A 682 -1.78 29.16 -19.58
CA PHE A 682 -1.30 27.98 -18.86
C PHE A 682 0.13 28.10 -18.37
N ASN A 683 0.99 28.77 -19.13
CA ASN A 683 2.43 28.87 -18.85
C ASN A 683 2.82 30.15 -18.09
N ASP A 684 1.94 31.15 -18.07
CA ASP A 684 2.18 32.39 -17.32
C ASP A 684 2.06 32.15 -15.82
N THR A 685 3.16 32.40 -15.12
CA THR A 685 3.35 32.16 -13.69
C THR A 685 2.57 33.12 -12.79
N ALA A 686 2.04 34.22 -13.35
CA ALA A 686 1.19 35.15 -12.64
C ALA A 686 -0.29 34.71 -12.58
N ASN A 687 -0.68 33.68 -13.35
CA ASN A 687 -2.04 33.17 -13.33
C ASN A 687 -2.21 32.12 -12.22
N HIS A 688 -3.21 32.33 -11.36
CA HIS A 688 -3.49 31.48 -10.20
C HIS A 688 -4.95 31.02 -10.12
N ALA A 689 -5.76 31.35 -11.11
CA ALA A 689 -7.19 31.03 -11.14
C ALA A 689 -7.51 30.24 -12.40
N ILE A 690 -8.29 29.17 -12.29
CA ILE A 690 -8.66 28.37 -13.46
C ILE A 690 -10.05 27.75 -13.28
N GLY A 691 -10.83 27.77 -14.35
CA GLY A 691 -12.10 27.06 -14.44
C GLY A 691 -12.02 25.93 -15.45
N TRP A 692 -12.83 24.88 -15.29
CA TRP A 692 -13.00 23.85 -16.30
C TRP A 692 -14.44 23.35 -16.34
N ARG A 693 -14.87 22.98 -17.54
CA ARG A 693 -16.15 22.34 -17.80
C ARG A 693 -15.92 20.94 -18.32
N ILE A 694 -16.69 19.97 -17.81
CA ILE A 694 -16.76 18.60 -18.33
C ILE A 694 -18.14 18.42 -18.94
N ASP A 695 -18.21 17.93 -20.18
CA ASP A 695 -19.48 17.51 -20.78
C ASP A 695 -19.91 16.19 -20.16
N GLY A 696 -20.97 16.22 -19.36
CA GLY A 696 -21.45 15.02 -18.68
C GLY A 696 -22.13 14.03 -19.62
N SER A 697 -22.70 14.50 -20.74
CA SER A 697 -23.43 13.65 -21.68
C SER A 697 -22.52 12.66 -22.43
N GLU A 698 -21.24 12.98 -22.58
CA GLU A 698 -20.19 12.09 -23.10
C GLU A 698 -19.90 10.88 -22.19
N PHE A 699 -20.27 10.97 -20.90
CA PHE A 699 -19.95 9.95 -19.89
C PHE A 699 -21.20 9.25 -19.31
N GLY A 700 -22.39 9.52 -19.89
CA GLY A 700 -23.65 9.03 -19.33
C GLY A 700 -23.96 9.62 -17.96
N ASP A 701 -23.50 10.86 -17.71
CA ASP A 701 -23.71 11.57 -16.46
C ASP A 701 -25.14 12.11 -16.35
N SER A 702 -25.61 12.25 -15.11
CA SER A 702 -26.92 12.84 -14.79
C SER A 702 -26.96 14.36 -14.96
N ALA A 703 -25.81 15.05 -14.79
CA ALA A 703 -25.66 16.45 -15.11
C ALA A 703 -25.26 16.60 -16.58
N SER A 704 -25.88 17.53 -17.31
CA SER A 704 -25.50 17.77 -18.72
C SER A 704 -24.06 18.28 -18.84
N ALA A 705 -23.61 19.05 -17.86
CA ALA A 705 -22.23 19.47 -17.72
C ALA A 705 -21.89 19.73 -16.25
N ILE A 706 -20.62 19.61 -15.90
CA ILE A 706 -20.08 19.98 -14.59
C ILE A 706 -19.10 21.13 -14.82
N TYR A 707 -19.16 22.17 -14.00
CA TYR A 707 -18.17 23.25 -14.01
C TYR A 707 -17.51 23.36 -12.64
N VAL A 708 -16.19 23.44 -12.63
CA VAL A 708 -15.40 23.66 -11.42
C VAL A 708 -14.55 24.90 -11.64
N ALA A 709 -14.43 25.75 -10.63
CA ALA A 709 -13.46 26.83 -10.61
C ALA A 709 -12.61 26.74 -9.35
N TYR A 710 -11.30 26.91 -9.52
CA TYR A 710 -10.34 27.00 -8.43
C TYR A 710 -9.63 28.34 -8.49
N ASN A 711 -9.75 29.11 -7.41
CA ASN A 711 -9.07 30.38 -7.22
C ASN A 711 -7.91 30.19 -6.24
N ALA A 712 -6.71 29.85 -6.73
CA ALA A 712 -5.51 29.76 -5.88
C ALA A 712 -4.96 31.14 -5.49
N TRP A 713 -5.48 32.22 -6.08
CA TRP A 713 -5.12 33.59 -5.71
C TRP A 713 -5.57 33.92 -4.29
N SER A 714 -4.86 34.85 -3.64
CA SER A 714 -5.15 35.27 -2.27
C SER A 714 -6.39 36.15 -2.14
N ALA A 715 -6.83 36.81 -3.21
CA ALA A 715 -8.01 37.68 -3.23
C ALA A 715 -9.15 37.11 -4.07
N GLN A 716 -10.34 37.72 -3.93
CA GLN A 716 -11.50 37.35 -4.73
C GLN A 716 -11.23 37.51 -6.24
N VAL A 717 -11.69 36.55 -7.02
CA VAL A 717 -11.67 36.57 -8.49
C VAL A 717 -13.09 36.35 -9.00
N ASN A 718 -13.51 37.17 -9.97
CA ASN A 718 -14.81 37.01 -10.63
C ASN A 718 -14.65 36.05 -11.82
N PHE A 719 -15.43 34.97 -11.81
CA PHE A 719 -15.51 34.01 -12.90
C PHE A 719 -16.76 34.28 -13.75
N VAL A 720 -16.58 34.52 -15.04
CA VAL A 720 -17.65 34.57 -16.02
C VAL A 720 -17.95 33.14 -16.46
N LEU A 721 -19.16 32.66 -16.15
CA LEU A 721 -19.53 31.27 -16.39
C LEU A 721 -19.68 30.98 -17.89
N PRO A 722 -19.08 29.88 -18.38
CA PRO A 722 -19.18 29.50 -19.79
C PRO A 722 -20.57 28.98 -20.12
N TRP A 723 -20.84 28.76 -21.40
CA TRP A 723 -22.09 28.16 -21.86
C TRP A 723 -22.34 26.78 -21.20
N PRO A 724 -23.50 26.56 -20.53
CA PRO A 724 -23.83 25.29 -19.86
C PRO A 724 -24.44 24.22 -20.78
N GLY A 725 -24.71 24.55 -22.04
CA GLY A 725 -25.46 23.72 -22.98
C GLY A 725 -26.80 24.32 -23.38
N ALA A 726 -27.38 23.79 -24.46
CA ALA A 726 -28.59 24.33 -25.05
C ALA A 726 -29.77 24.23 -24.07
N GLY A 727 -30.36 25.38 -23.72
CA GLY A 727 -31.49 25.47 -22.80
C GLY A 727 -31.15 25.17 -21.33
N LYS A 728 -29.86 25.19 -20.95
CA LYS A 728 -29.39 24.85 -19.60
C LYS A 728 -29.00 26.08 -18.79
N THR A 729 -28.96 25.93 -17.47
CA THR A 729 -28.41 26.91 -16.54
C THR A 729 -27.53 26.25 -15.49
N TRP A 730 -26.61 27.02 -14.91
CA TRP A 730 -25.71 26.59 -13.85
C TRP A 730 -26.38 26.66 -12.48
N TYR A 731 -26.25 25.56 -11.73
CA TYR A 731 -26.68 25.44 -10.34
C TYR A 731 -25.49 25.10 -9.46
N ARG A 732 -25.35 25.80 -8.33
CA ARG A 732 -24.27 25.58 -7.38
C ARG A 732 -24.55 24.39 -6.48
N VAL A 733 -23.60 23.46 -6.50
CA VAL A 733 -23.55 22.30 -5.62
C VAL A 733 -22.82 22.65 -4.33
N THR A 734 -21.67 23.32 -4.42
CA THR A 734 -20.90 23.77 -3.25
C THR A 734 -19.99 24.94 -3.60
N ASP A 735 -19.62 25.71 -2.58
CA ASP A 735 -18.57 26.74 -2.58
C ASP A 735 -17.79 26.57 -1.28
N SER A 736 -16.47 26.41 -1.35
CA SER A 736 -15.65 26.12 -0.17
C SER A 736 -15.45 27.31 0.77
N CYS A 737 -15.76 28.53 0.31
CA CYS A 737 -15.55 29.78 1.03
C CYS A 737 -16.25 29.81 2.40
N GLY A 738 -15.68 30.58 3.33
CA GLY A 738 -16.15 30.61 4.73
C GLY A 738 -17.61 31.03 4.90
N TRP A 739 -18.16 31.87 4.02
CA TRP A 739 -19.56 32.30 4.08
C TRP A 739 -20.55 31.14 3.85
N ALA A 740 -20.12 30.06 3.19
CA ALA A 740 -20.93 28.88 2.87
C ALA A 740 -20.76 27.74 3.89
N GLU A 741 -19.88 27.88 4.88
CA GLU A 741 -19.58 26.84 5.86
C GLU A 741 -20.83 26.45 6.66
N GLY A 742 -21.13 25.14 6.71
CA GLY A 742 -22.25 24.61 7.48
C GLY A 742 -22.60 23.17 7.11
N ALA A 743 -23.58 22.60 7.80
CA ALA A 743 -23.97 21.19 7.66
C ALA A 743 -24.46 20.79 6.25
N ALA A 744 -25.00 21.74 5.49
CA ALA A 744 -25.56 21.53 4.15
C ALA A 744 -24.78 22.31 3.07
N GLN A 745 -23.48 22.50 3.28
CA GLN A 745 -22.62 23.23 2.35
C GLN A 745 -22.52 22.55 0.98
N VAL A 746 -22.42 21.21 0.97
CA VAL A 746 -22.67 20.43 -0.25
C VAL A 746 -24.16 20.17 -0.36
N ARG A 747 -24.79 20.73 -1.40
CA ARG A 747 -26.22 20.58 -1.62
C ARG A 747 -26.59 19.13 -1.92
N ALA A 748 -27.69 18.67 -1.32
CA ALA A 748 -28.28 17.39 -1.68
C ALA A 748 -28.77 17.43 -3.15
N PRO A 749 -28.76 16.29 -3.86
CA PRO A 749 -29.26 16.22 -5.22
C PRO A 749 -30.67 16.81 -5.34
N GLY A 750 -30.86 17.76 -6.25
CA GLY A 750 -32.13 18.47 -6.45
C GLY A 750 -32.30 19.76 -5.63
N SER A 751 -31.39 20.06 -4.69
CA SER A 751 -31.41 21.27 -3.85
C SER A 751 -30.28 22.26 -4.18
N GLU A 752 -29.69 22.15 -5.36
CA GLU A 752 -28.62 23.01 -5.87
C GLU A 752 -29.16 24.43 -6.14
N ASP A 753 -28.36 25.45 -5.83
CA ASP A 753 -28.81 26.86 -5.90
C ASP A 753 -28.68 27.39 -7.34
N LEU A 754 -29.74 27.91 -7.96
CA LEU A 754 -29.65 28.54 -9.29
C LEU A 754 -28.69 29.73 -9.26
N ILE A 755 -27.69 29.71 -10.14
CA ILE A 755 -26.73 30.81 -10.31
C ILE A 755 -27.05 31.65 -11.54
N GLY A 756 -27.24 31.01 -12.70
CA GLY A 756 -27.53 31.71 -13.95
C GLY A 756 -27.07 30.95 -15.20
N GLY A 757 -27.12 31.60 -16.36
CA GLY A 757 -26.67 31.03 -17.63
C GLY A 757 -25.25 31.43 -18.01
N GLU A 758 -24.94 31.29 -19.29
CA GLU A 758 -23.71 31.83 -19.89
C GLU A 758 -23.54 33.33 -19.57
N ASN A 759 -22.29 33.76 -19.37
CA ASN A 759 -21.90 35.14 -19.03
C ASN A 759 -22.31 35.61 -17.62
N THR A 760 -22.95 34.77 -16.80
CA THR A 760 -23.18 35.09 -15.39
C THR A 760 -21.83 35.24 -14.68
N SER A 761 -21.66 36.29 -13.88
CA SER A 761 -20.44 36.51 -13.09
C SER A 761 -20.61 35.95 -11.68
N TYR A 762 -19.65 35.14 -11.22
CA TYR A 762 -19.61 34.58 -9.88
C TYR A 762 -18.32 35.02 -9.16
N GLY A 763 -18.45 35.71 -8.02
CA GLY A 763 -17.31 36.12 -7.20
C GLY A 763 -16.84 34.99 -6.30
N LEU A 764 -15.71 34.35 -6.64
CA LEU A 764 -15.11 33.29 -5.84
C LEU A 764 -14.05 33.88 -4.91
N CYS A 765 -14.16 33.63 -3.60
CA CYS A 765 -13.21 34.16 -2.63
C CYS A 765 -11.77 33.68 -2.91
N GLY A 766 -10.79 34.38 -2.34
CA GLY A 766 -9.39 33.96 -2.39
C GLY A 766 -9.21 32.58 -1.76
N ARG A 767 -8.43 31.71 -2.41
CA ARG A 767 -8.23 30.31 -2.03
C ARG A 767 -9.57 29.60 -1.87
N GLY A 768 -10.42 29.70 -2.89
CA GLY A 768 -11.75 29.11 -2.94
C GLY A 768 -11.89 28.11 -4.08
N ALA A 769 -12.80 27.16 -3.93
CA ALA A 769 -13.21 26.20 -4.95
C ALA A 769 -14.74 26.23 -5.10
N LEU A 770 -15.21 26.27 -6.34
CA LEU A 770 -16.62 26.31 -6.72
C LEU A 770 -16.97 25.08 -7.54
N LEU A 771 -18.13 24.48 -7.27
CA LEU A 771 -18.68 23.38 -8.06
C LEU A 771 -20.10 23.69 -8.50
N LEU A 772 -20.33 23.60 -9.81
CA LEU A 772 -21.62 23.80 -10.46
C LEU A 772 -21.99 22.59 -11.33
N ILE A 773 -23.28 22.38 -11.51
CA ILE A 773 -23.84 21.46 -12.50
C ILE A 773 -24.83 22.19 -13.42
N ALA A 774 -24.91 21.76 -14.68
CA ALA A 774 -25.87 22.25 -15.64
C ALA A 774 -27.15 21.39 -15.62
N LYS A 775 -28.31 22.03 -15.55
CA LYS A 775 -29.64 21.38 -15.56
C LYS A 775 -30.55 21.95 -16.63
#